data_AF-A0A235H9B6-F1
#
_entry.id   AF-A0A235H9B6-F1
#
_cell.length_a   1.000
_cell.length_b   1.000
_cell.length_c   1.000
_cell.angle_alpha   90.00
_cell.angle_beta   90.00
_cell.angle_gamma   90.00
#
_symmetry.space_group_name_H-M   'P 1'
#
loop_
_entity.id
_entity.type
_entity.pdbx_description
1 polymer ?
#
loop_
_entity_poly.entity_id
_entity_poly.type
_entity_poly.pdbx_seq_one_letter_code
_entity_poly.pdbx_strand_id
1 'polypeptide(L)'
;MLSSDPSLLAIRSGAPSCPPAGVVHEEEAFLRAVLRDDPRNADALLGLGVLCLDTGRAGEAEALFRALASVRPGPNCSYHLGLALTALERADADAAYRQALVFQPCFPEALCNLGACLNAQGRLEEAGRIYRRALAVRPDHAEALSNLGLIRQGQGMLDHGIAALCRALAVQPGNPDILHNLALALDKQRRLDEAAAAARRAVAVQPSHAEALSTLGNLLRELDRLASSILAQRTAILFRPACAEALNNLGNSLHDLGRLDEAVTAYGRAVASRPDFTNAHWNRALSRLLSGNLSRGWDDYAWRLRQEGVQAPGGPFPQPLWQGEEPARGTLLVHAEQGFGDTIQFIRYVPAAVARGWRVVVEAPRPLLRLLGSLPVPEGRVALVAKGDPLPPFDAHCPLLSLPRAFRTELATIPAPIPYLGAEPDRVAAWERRLPPRMADTDAQGGLRVGIVWQGNPQAAVDRGRSMPLAEFAPLARIPGLRLISLQKNHGLEQLDRLPDGMTVTVLGPDFDDGPDAFLDTAAVMMGLDLIVTSDTSVVHLAGALGRPVWLALKAVPDWRWLMTREDCPWYPTMRLFRQTRPGDWRPVFARMAGDLFQIMMARAMRKTEILVETAPGELLDKISILEIKLERIQDPVKRRNVETEHGILTRTAERHIPATAGLRELAAALKTVNTALWEIEDAIRDCERAQDFGPRFIELARAVYRTNDQRAAIKRQINERLGSALVEEKSYAAY
;
A
#
# COMPACT_ATOMS: atom_id res chain seq x y z
N MET A 1 -80.44 21.19 -28.54
CA MET A 1 -79.69 22.27 -29.18
C MET A 1 -78.47 22.55 -28.31
N LEU A 2 -77.26 22.37 -28.90
CA LEU A 2 -75.93 22.88 -28.49
C LEU A 2 -75.43 22.48 -27.07
N SER A 3 -74.21 22.02 -26.81
CA SER A 3 -73.07 21.60 -27.63
C SER A 3 -72.14 20.76 -26.74
N SER A 4 -71.37 19.88 -27.38
CA SER A 4 -70.14 19.22 -26.93
C SER A 4 -69.25 20.01 -25.97
N ASP A 5 -68.86 19.40 -24.85
CA ASP A 5 -67.63 19.75 -24.12
C ASP A 5 -66.77 18.46 -23.92
N PRO A 6 -65.63 18.32 -24.61
CA PRO A 6 -64.76 17.11 -24.57
C PRO A 6 -63.77 17.06 -23.40
N SER A 7 -64.00 17.79 -22.31
CA SER A 7 -63.00 18.01 -21.25
C SER A 7 -62.87 16.91 -20.18
N LEU A 8 -63.56 15.77 -20.30
CA LEU A 8 -63.55 14.68 -19.31
C LEU A 8 -62.77 13.41 -19.71
N LEU A 9 -61.94 13.45 -20.76
CA LEU A 9 -61.31 12.24 -21.33
C LEU A 9 -59.80 12.33 -21.60
N ALA A 10 -59.06 13.15 -20.85
CA ALA A 10 -57.60 13.24 -20.98
C ALA A 10 -56.87 13.08 -19.64
N ILE A 11 -56.82 11.84 -19.12
CA ILE A 11 -55.75 11.42 -18.21
C ILE A 11 -55.15 10.14 -18.79
N ARG A 12 -54.21 10.31 -19.72
CA ARG A 12 -53.25 9.28 -20.10
C ARG A 12 -51.84 9.76 -19.75
N SER A 13 -51.11 8.82 -19.16
CA SER A 13 -49.65 8.68 -19.12
C SER A 13 -48.81 9.76 -18.43
N GLY A 14 -48.22 9.37 -17.29
CA GLY A 14 -46.83 9.67 -16.95
C GLY A 14 -46.54 11.04 -16.33
N ALA A 15 -46.14 11.00 -15.05
CA ALA A 15 -45.74 12.08 -14.14
C ALA A 15 -46.90 12.89 -13.51
N PRO A 16 -46.96 12.98 -12.15
CA PRO A 16 -47.91 13.87 -11.50
C PRO A 16 -47.42 15.31 -11.68
N SER A 17 -48.06 16.07 -12.57
CA SER A 17 -48.00 17.52 -12.51
C SER A 17 -48.86 17.97 -11.32
N CYS A 18 -48.22 18.39 -10.24
CA CYS A 18 -48.92 18.92 -9.06
C CYS A 18 -49.74 20.15 -9.49
N PRO A 19 -51.08 20.16 -9.32
CA PRO A 19 -51.88 21.36 -9.58
C PRO A 19 -51.45 22.50 -8.65
N PRO A 20 -51.75 23.77 -8.98
CA PRO A 20 -51.47 24.89 -8.07
C PRO A 20 -52.11 24.61 -6.70
N ALA A 21 -51.40 24.91 -5.60
CA ALA A 21 -51.86 24.57 -4.24
C ALA A 21 -53.28 25.05 -3.89
N GLY A 22 -53.77 26.12 -4.54
CA GLY A 22 -55.16 26.58 -4.41
C GLY A 22 -56.20 25.65 -5.04
N VAL A 23 -55.89 25.00 -6.16
CA VAL A 23 -56.79 24.10 -6.89
C VAL A 23 -56.95 22.77 -6.16
N VAL A 24 -55.86 22.25 -5.60
CA VAL A 24 -55.85 21.03 -4.76
C VAL A 24 -56.76 21.20 -3.54
N HIS A 25 -56.76 22.38 -2.92
CA HIS A 25 -57.56 22.65 -1.73
C HIS A 25 -59.06 22.75 -2.01
N GLU A 26 -59.44 23.35 -3.15
CA GLU A 26 -60.84 23.46 -3.59
C GLU A 26 -61.42 22.10 -4.01
N GLU A 27 -60.64 21.31 -4.77
CA GLU A 27 -61.03 19.96 -5.19
C GLU A 27 -61.19 19.01 -3.99
N GLU A 28 -60.26 19.05 -3.04
CA GLU A 28 -60.37 18.28 -1.80
C GLU A 28 -61.62 18.66 -1.00
N ALA A 29 -61.88 19.96 -0.82
CA ALA A 29 -63.04 20.44 -0.07
C ALA A 29 -64.36 20.01 -0.71
N PHE A 30 -64.43 20.03 -2.05
CA PHE A 30 -65.58 19.55 -2.82
C PHE A 30 -65.79 18.04 -2.63
N LEU A 31 -64.75 17.22 -2.84
CA LEU A 31 -64.83 15.77 -2.70
C LEU A 31 -65.23 15.35 -1.27
N ARG A 32 -64.71 16.04 -0.26
CA ARG A 32 -65.12 15.82 1.14
C ARG A 32 -66.57 16.23 1.41
N ALA A 33 -67.06 17.30 0.79
CA ALA A 33 -68.47 17.67 0.91
C ALA A 33 -69.38 16.60 0.30
N VAL A 34 -69.05 16.10 -0.89
CA VAL A 34 -69.77 14.98 -1.53
C VAL A 34 -69.79 13.74 -0.64
N LEU A 35 -68.67 13.39 0.02
CA LEU A 35 -68.61 12.24 0.92
C LEU A 35 -69.31 12.46 2.27
N ARG A 36 -69.55 13.71 2.70
CA ARG A 36 -70.41 14.01 3.86
C ARG A 36 -71.88 13.74 3.53
N ASP A 37 -72.31 14.13 2.32
CA ASP A 37 -73.69 13.98 1.87
C ASP A 37 -74.00 12.54 1.41
N ASP A 38 -73.03 11.89 0.76
CA ASP A 38 -73.08 10.47 0.35
C ASP A 38 -71.74 9.76 0.63
N PRO A 39 -71.57 9.12 1.80
CA PRO A 39 -70.36 8.38 2.16
C PRO A 39 -70.04 7.18 1.24
N ARG A 40 -70.99 6.76 0.39
CA ARG A 40 -70.83 5.65 -0.56
C ARG A 40 -70.60 6.14 -1.99
N ASN A 41 -70.36 7.43 -2.22
CA ASN A 41 -70.07 7.94 -3.54
C ASN A 41 -68.70 7.42 -4.04
N ALA A 42 -68.74 6.45 -4.97
CA ALA A 42 -67.54 5.76 -5.45
C ALA A 42 -66.54 6.68 -6.18
N ASP A 43 -67.03 7.65 -6.94
CA ASP A 43 -66.17 8.55 -7.71
C ASP A 43 -65.49 9.56 -6.78
N ALA A 44 -66.20 10.05 -5.74
CA ALA A 44 -65.61 10.91 -4.73
C ALA A 44 -64.59 10.17 -3.84
N LEU A 45 -64.85 8.89 -3.50
CA LEU A 45 -63.89 8.04 -2.77
C LEU A 45 -62.61 7.81 -3.59
N LEU A 46 -62.74 7.53 -4.89
CA LEU A 46 -61.60 7.35 -5.80
C LEU A 46 -60.80 8.66 -5.95
N GLY A 47 -61.49 9.76 -6.26
CA GLY A 47 -60.86 11.08 -6.48
C GLY A 47 -60.13 11.57 -5.23
N LEU A 48 -60.77 11.51 -4.05
CA LEU A 48 -60.14 11.94 -2.81
C LEU A 48 -58.96 11.02 -2.43
N GLY A 49 -59.09 9.70 -2.64
CA GLY A 49 -58.01 8.76 -2.38
C GLY A 49 -56.78 9.02 -3.24
N VAL A 50 -56.96 9.29 -4.54
CA VAL A 50 -55.85 9.65 -5.44
C VAL A 50 -55.20 10.97 -5.00
N LEU A 51 -56.00 11.98 -4.67
CA LEU A 51 -55.50 13.25 -4.17
C LEU A 51 -54.72 13.10 -2.85
N CYS A 52 -55.18 12.25 -1.94
CA CYS A 52 -54.47 11.90 -0.72
C CYS A 52 -53.12 11.23 -1.03
N LEU A 53 -53.04 10.33 -2.02
CA LEU A 53 -51.75 9.75 -2.44
C LEU A 53 -50.81 10.80 -3.01
N ASP A 54 -51.28 11.64 -3.92
CA ASP A 54 -50.47 12.67 -4.57
C ASP A 54 -49.96 13.72 -3.57
N THR A 55 -50.68 13.91 -2.46
CA THR A 55 -50.28 14.79 -1.35
C THR A 55 -49.55 14.08 -0.21
N GLY A 56 -49.17 12.81 -0.37
CA GLY A 56 -48.37 12.04 0.59
C GLY A 56 -49.14 11.48 1.80
N ARG A 57 -50.47 11.58 1.81
CA ARG A 57 -51.36 11.05 2.86
C ARG A 57 -51.80 9.63 2.55
N ALA A 58 -50.84 8.72 2.42
CA ALA A 58 -51.09 7.35 2.01
C ALA A 58 -52.01 6.56 2.97
N GLY A 59 -51.95 6.85 4.28
CA GLY A 59 -52.84 6.23 5.27
C GLY A 59 -54.32 6.61 5.10
N GLU A 60 -54.59 7.87 4.78
CA GLU A 60 -55.95 8.33 4.46
C GLU A 60 -56.42 7.73 3.13
N ALA A 61 -55.54 7.70 2.12
CA ALA A 61 -55.82 7.09 0.84
C ALA A 61 -56.16 5.59 0.96
N GLU A 62 -55.44 4.85 1.81
CA GLU A 62 -55.73 3.43 2.06
C GLU A 62 -57.17 3.24 2.55
N ALA A 63 -57.60 4.02 3.56
CA ALA A 63 -58.95 3.95 4.12
C ALA A 63 -60.01 4.24 3.05
N LEU A 64 -59.79 5.26 2.22
CA LEU A 64 -60.67 5.64 1.12
C LEU A 64 -60.77 4.54 0.04
N PHE A 65 -59.65 3.91 -0.34
CA PHE A 65 -59.68 2.82 -1.31
C PHE A 65 -60.27 1.51 -0.76
N ARG A 66 -60.13 1.23 0.54
CA ARG A 66 -60.85 0.12 1.19
C ARG A 66 -62.36 0.38 1.23
N ALA A 67 -62.77 1.63 1.51
CA ALA A 67 -64.16 2.03 1.43
C ALA A 67 -64.70 1.88 -0.01
N LEU A 68 -63.94 2.36 -1.01
CA LEU A 68 -64.27 2.21 -2.42
C LEU A 68 -64.42 0.74 -2.82
N ALA A 69 -63.52 -0.13 -2.35
CA ALA A 69 -63.59 -1.56 -2.62
C ALA A 69 -64.84 -2.23 -2.05
N SER A 70 -65.42 -1.72 -0.96
CA SER A 70 -66.68 -2.25 -0.40
C SER A 70 -67.93 -1.77 -1.13
N VAL A 71 -67.86 -0.58 -1.76
CA VAL A 71 -68.96 -0.01 -2.55
C VAL A 71 -68.94 -0.51 -4.00
N ARG A 72 -67.77 -0.49 -4.63
CA ARG A 72 -67.57 -0.78 -6.06
C ARG A 72 -66.25 -1.54 -6.28
N PRO A 73 -66.22 -2.86 -6.02
CA PRO A 73 -65.06 -3.69 -6.31
C PRO A 73 -64.71 -3.63 -7.80
N GLY A 74 -63.43 -3.46 -8.12
CA GLY A 74 -62.97 -3.37 -9.50
C GLY A 74 -61.46 -3.22 -9.63
N PRO A 75 -60.92 -3.18 -10.86
CA PRO A 75 -59.48 -3.17 -11.09
C PRO A 75 -58.82 -1.88 -10.57
N ASN A 76 -59.46 -0.73 -10.76
CA ASN A 76 -58.91 0.57 -10.35
C ASN A 76 -58.83 0.70 -8.82
N CYS A 77 -59.88 0.32 -8.07
CA CYS A 77 -59.84 0.43 -6.61
C CYS A 77 -58.78 -0.49 -5.99
N SER A 78 -58.63 -1.71 -6.50
CA SER A 78 -57.60 -2.65 -6.05
C SER A 78 -56.19 -2.20 -6.43
N TYR A 79 -56.01 -1.62 -7.62
CA TYR A 79 -54.73 -1.05 -8.05
C TYR A 79 -54.31 0.15 -7.19
N HIS A 80 -55.21 1.11 -6.98
CA HIS A 80 -54.93 2.29 -6.15
C HIS A 80 -54.76 1.93 -4.66
N LEU A 81 -55.48 0.93 -4.14
CA LEU A 81 -55.18 0.35 -2.83
C LEU A 81 -53.76 -0.21 -2.77
N GLY A 82 -53.34 -0.94 -3.82
CA GLY A 82 -51.96 -1.43 -3.94
C GLY A 82 -50.92 -0.30 -3.91
N LEU A 83 -51.18 0.82 -4.60
CA LEU A 83 -50.32 2.01 -4.57
C LEU A 83 -50.21 2.59 -3.15
N ALA A 84 -51.34 2.74 -2.45
CA ALA A 84 -51.36 3.24 -1.07
C ALA A 84 -50.60 2.33 -0.10
N LEU A 85 -50.82 1.02 -0.20
CA LEU A 85 -50.11 0.03 0.61
C LEU A 85 -48.61 0.01 0.31
N THR A 86 -48.22 0.22 -0.95
CA THR A 86 -46.80 0.33 -1.35
C THR A 86 -46.15 1.56 -0.72
N ALA A 87 -46.82 2.71 -0.76
CA ALA A 87 -46.33 3.95 -0.15
C ALA A 87 -46.24 3.87 1.39
N LEU A 88 -47.05 3.00 2.01
CA LEU A 88 -47.00 2.69 3.44
C LEU A 88 -46.05 1.52 3.79
N GLU A 89 -45.32 0.98 2.81
CA GLU A 89 -44.42 -0.17 2.97
C GLU A 89 -45.09 -1.41 3.59
N ARG A 90 -46.38 -1.61 3.26
CA ARG A 90 -47.19 -2.69 3.81
C ARG A 90 -46.98 -4.01 3.06
N ALA A 91 -46.85 -5.10 3.81
CA ALA A 91 -46.61 -6.43 3.25
C ALA A 91 -47.77 -6.95 2.37
N ASP A 92 -49.00 -6.48 2.57
CA ASP A 92 -50.20 -6.89 1.84
C ASP A 92 -50.41 -6.14 0.50
N ALA A 93 -49.47 -5.28 0.07
CA ALA A 93 -49.55 -4.57 -1.20
C ALA A 93 -49.65 -5.50 -2.43
N ASP A 94 -48.94 -6.64 -2.43
CA ASP A 94 -48.95 -7.58 -3.55
C ASP A 94 -50.33 -8.25 -3.73
N ALA A 95 -51.05 -8.49 -2.62
CA ALA A 95 -52.41 -9.03 -2.65
C ALA A 95 -53.39 -8.07 -3.33
N ALA A 96 -53.27 -6.76 -3.08
CA ALA A 96 -54.09 -5.74 -3.73
C ALA A 96 -53.84 -5.67 -5.24
N TYR A 97 -52.58 -5.73 -5.68
CA TYR A 97 -52.27 -5.81 -7.12
C TYR A 97 -52.74 -7.11 -7.77
N ARG A 98 -52.60 -8.26 -7.08
CA ARG A 98 -53.16 -9.54 -7.56
C ARG A 98 -54.67 -9.46 -7.72
N GLN A 99 -55.38 -8.81 -6.79
CA GLN A 99 -56.82 -8.60 -6.89
C GLN A 99 -57.18 -7.72 -8.10
N ALA A 100 -56.41 -6.66 -8.37
CA ALA A 100 -56.59 -5.85 -9.58
C ALA A 100 -56.45 -6.70 -10.86
N LEU A 101 -55.52 -7.66 -10.85
CA LEU A 101 -55.29 -8.59 -11.97
C LEU A 101 -56.32 -9.72 -12.10
N VAL A 102 -57.06 -10.03 -11.03
CA VAL A 102 -58.26 -10.89 -11.10
C VAL A 102 -59.36 -10.18 -11.87
N PHE A 103 -59.59 -8.90 -11.59
CA PHE A 103 -60.57 -8.09 -12.31
C PHE A 103 -60.14 -7.76 -13.75
N GLN A 104 -58.85 -7.48 -13.96
CA GLN A 104 -58.29 -7.14 -15.27
C GLN A 104 -56.94 -7.84 -15.50
N PRO A 105 -56.93 -9.03 -16.14
CA PRO A 105 -55.70 -9.79 -16.38
C PRO A 105 -54.66 -9.09 -17.28
N CYS A 106 -55.11 -8.17 -18.13
CA CYS A 106 -54.28 -7.36 -19.03
C CYS A 106 -54.15 -5.93 -18.50
N PHE A 107 -53.56 -5.76 -17.32
CA PHE A 107 -53.31 -4.47 -16.68
C PHE A 107 -51.80 -4.27 -16.48
N PRO A 108 -51.09 -3.63 -17.44
CA PRO A 108 -49.64 -3.54 -17.42
C PRO A 108 -49.06 -2.83 -16.19
N GLU A 109 -49.71 -1.77 -15.71
CA GLU A 109 -49.29 -0.99 -14.54
C GLU A 109 -49.38 -1.83 -13.27
N ALA A 110 -50.51 -2.55 -13.07
CA ALA A 110 -50.67 -3.47 -11.95
C ALA A 110 -49.69 -4.66 -12.01
N LEU A 111 -49.38 -5.17 -13.22
CA LEU A 111 -48.32 -6.18 -13.40
C LEU A 111 -46.94 -5.61 -13.05
N CYS A 112 -46.59 -4.41 -13.50
CA CYS A 112 -45.30 -3.79 -13.21
C CYS A 112 -45.12 -3.59 -11.70
N ASN A 113 -46.12 -3.02 -11.02
CA ASN A 113 -46.06 -2.76 -9.59
C ASN A 113 -46.09 -4.04 -8.75
N LEU A 114 -46.85 -5.07 -9.15
CA LEU A 114 -46.77 -6.39 -8.53
C LEU A 114 -45.35 -6.97 -8.65
N GLY A 115 -44.73 -6.85 -9.83
CA GLY A 115 -43.35 -7.26 -10.04
C GLY A 115 -42.38 -6.54 -9.09
N ALA A 116 -42.58 -5.24 -8.89
CA ALA A 116 -41.75 -4.43 -8.00
C ALA A 116 -41.90 -4.86 -6.53
N CYS A 117 -43.12 -5.11 -6.06
CA CYS A 117 -43.36 -5.66 -4.71
C CYS A 117 -42.68 -7.02 -4.52
N LEU A 118 -42.82 -7.93 -5.48
CA LEU A 118 -42.20 -9.25 -5.43
C LEU A 118 -40.66 -9.16 -5.42
N ASN A 119 -40.09 -8.21 -6.17
CA ASN A 119 -38.67 -7.94 -6.18
C ASN A 119 -38.18 -7.45 -4.81
N ALA A 120 -38.89 -6.50 -4.18
CA ALA A 120 -38.60 -6.01 -2.84
C ALA A 120 -38.70 -7.12 -1.77
N GLN A 121 -39.59 -8.09 -1.96
CA GLN A 121 -39.73 -9.29 -1.12
C GLN A 121 -38.67 -10.38 -1.40
N GLY A 122 -37.73 -10.16 -2.33
CA GLY A 122 -36.71 -11.15 -2.71
C GLY A 122 -37.22 -12.30 -3.59
N ARG A 123 -38.48 -12.26 -4.05
CA ARG A 123 -39.10 -13.29 -4.91
C ARG A 123 -38.76 -13.07 -6.39
N LEU A 124 -37.46 -13.06 -6.70
CA LEU A 124 -36.89 -12.61 -7.99
C LEU A 124 -37.43 -13.39 -9.21
N GLU A 125 -37.57 -14.71 -9.10
CA GLU A 125 -38.07 -15.53 -10.21
C GLU A 125 -39.53 -15.24 -10.55
N GLU A 126 -40.34 -14.98 -9.53
CA GLU A 126 -41.74 -14.63 -9.71
C GLU A 126 -41.89 -13.21 -10.24
N ALA A 127 -41.14 -12.26 -9.70
CA ALA A 127 -41.05 -10.90 -10.25
C ALA A 127 -40.67 -10.93 -11.74
N GLY A 128 -39.66 -11.72 -12.12
CA GLY A 128 -39.25 -11.88 -13.52
C GLY A 128 -40.32 -12.51 -14.42
N ARG A 129 -41.16 -13.41 -13.91
CA ARG A 129 -42.34 -13.93 -14.63
C ARG A 129 -43.40 -12.84 -14.81
N ILE A 130 -43.68 -12.07 -13.77
CA ILE A 130 -44.67 -11.00 -13.79
C ILE A 130 -44.25 -9.88 -14.75
N TYR A 131 -42.98 -9.44 -14.74
CA TYR A 131 -42.49 -8.45 -15.70
C TYR A 131 -42.56 -8.95 -17.15
N ARG A 132 -42.24 -10.22 -17.42
CA ARG A 132 -42.43 -10.81 -18.76
C ARG A 132 -43.90 -10.79 -19.19
N ARG A 133 -44.84 -11.03 -18.27
CA ARG A 133 -46.27 -10.89 -18.54
C ARG A 133 -46.65 -9.43 -18.82
N ALA A 134 -46.12 -8.48 -18.05
CA ALA A 134 -46.32 -7.04 -18.31
C ALA A 134 -45.85 -6.67 -19.74
N LEU A 135 -44.70 -7.18 -20.16
CA LEU A 135 -44.12 -6.96 -21.49
C LEU A 135 -44.82 -7.72 -22.61
N ALA A 136 -45.50 -8.82 -22.32
CA ALA A 136 -46.37 -9.50 -23.29
C ALA A 136 -47.63 -8.68 -23.57
N VAL A 137 -48.15 -7.96 -22.57
CA VAL A 137 -49.30 -7.06 -22.74
C VAL A 137 -48.89 -5.72 -23.34
N ARG A 138 -47.74 -5.15 -22.93
CA ARG A 138 -47.19 -3.90 -23.42
C ARG A 138 -45.68 -4.01 -23.67
N PRO A 139 -45.24 -4.34 -24.91
CA PRO A 139 -43.83 -4.57 -25.24
C PRO A 139 -42.88 -3.39 -25.04
N ASP A 140 -43.41 -2.16 -25.02
CA ASP A 140 -42.74 -0.88 -24.85
C ASP A 140 -42.90 -0.30 -23.43
N HIS A 141 -43.21 -1.12 -22.43
CA HIS A 141 -43.28 -0.67 -21.04
C HIS A 141 -41.87 -0.46 -20.45
N ALA A 142 -41.36 0.79 -20.48
CA ALA A 142 -40.00 1.14 -20.07
C ALA A 142 -39.61 0.65 -18.66
N GLU A 143 -40.48 0.85 -17.67
CA GLU A 143 -40.19 0.45 -16.29
C GLU A 143 -40.10 -1.08 -16.13
N ALA A 144 -41.02 -1.85 -16.71
CA ALA A 144 -40.96 -3.31 -16.73
C ALA A 144 -39.73 -3.83 -17.49
N LEU A 145 -39.31 -3.17 -18.57
CA LEU A 145 -38.05 -3.49 -19.27
C LEU A 145 -36.84 -3.24 -18.37
N SER A 146 -36.79 -2.09 -17.68
CA SER A 146 -35.71 -1.72 -16.76
C SER A 146 -35.60 -2.70 -15.60
N ASN A 147 -36.72 -2.98 -14.92
CA ASN A 147 -36.77 -3.89 -13.78
C ASN A 147 -36.45 -5.34 -14.17
N LEU A 148 -36.93 -5.82 -15.32
CA LEU A 148 -36.51 -7.12 -15.85
C LEU A 148 -35.02 -7.15 -16.18
N GLY A 149 -34.47 -6.04 -16.69
CA GLY A 149 -33.04 -5.87 -16.92
C GLY A 149 -32.22 -6.03 -15.65
N LEU A 150 -32.63 -5.38 -14.55
CA LEU A 150 -32.00 -5.50 -13.24
C LEU A 150 -32.05 -6.93 -12.67
N ILE A 151 -33.20 -7.62 -12.76
CA ILE A 151 -33.32 -9.01 -12.33
C ILE A 151 -32.37 -9.91 -13.12
N ARG A 152 -32.30 -9.75 -14.43
CA ARG A 152 -31.39 -10.52 -15.29
C ARG A 152 -29.93 -10.30 -14.93
N GLN A 153 -29.55 -9.07 -14.56
CA GLN A 153 -28.20 -8.80 -14.05
C GLN A 153 -27.93 -9.52 -12.74
N GLY A 154 -28.90 -9.52 -11.80
CA GLY A 154 -28.78 -10.25 -10.53
C GLY A 154 -28.61 -11.76 -10.73
N GLN A 155 -29.16 -12.30 -11.83
CA GLN A 155 -29.02 -13.69 -12.24
C GLN A 155 -27.75 -13.98 -13.07
N GLY A 156 -26.85 -13.00 -13.24
CA GLY A 156 -25.63 -13.15 -14.03
C GLY A 156 -25.82 -13.09 -15.56
N MET A 157 -27.04 -12.90 -16.05
CA MET A 157 -27.36 -12.76 -17.49
C MET A 157 -27.14 -11.31 -17.97
N LEU A 158 -25.89 -10.84 -17.89
CA LEU A 158 -25.55 -9.43 -18.09
C LEU A 158 -25.94 -8.89 -19.48
N ASP A 159 -25.70 -9.64 -20.57
CA ASP A 159 -26.06 -9.22 -21.93
C ASP A 159 -27.57 -9.03 -22.11
N HIS A 160 -28.35 -9.97 -21.57
CA HIS A 160 -29.81 -9.89 -21.60
C HIS A 160 -30.35 -8.74 -20.74
N GLY A 161 -29.64 -8.38 -19.67
CA GLY A 161 -29.93 -7.22 -18.83
C GLY A 161 -29.67 -5.91 -19.57
N ILE A 162 -28.49 -5.78 -20.19
CA ILE A 162 -28.11 -4.61 -21.00
C ILE A 162 -29.08 -4.42 -22.17
N ALA A 163 -29.41 -5.49 -22.90
CA ALA A 163 -30.36 -5.41 -24.02
C ALA A 163 -31.75 -4.92 -23.56
N ALA A 164 -32.22 -5.36 -22.39
CA ALA A 164 -33.49 -4.89 -21.82
C ALA A 164 -33.44 -3.39 -21.45
N LEU A 165 -32.34 -2.93 -20.85
CA LEU A 165 -32.13 -1.52 -20.52
C LEU A 165 -32.00 -0.64 -21.76
N CYS A 166 -31.30 -1.10 -22.80
CA CYS A 166 -31.24 -0.39 -24.08
C CYS A 166 -32.61 -0.25 -24.73
N ARG A 167 -33.46 -1.29 -24.67
CA ARG A 167 -34.86 -1.20 -25.12
C ARG A 167 -35.66 -0.21 -24.26
N ALA A 168 -35.47 -0.21 -22.96
CA ALA A 168 -36.13 0.73 -22.06
C ALA A 168 -35.74 2.19 -22.39
N LEU A 169 -34.47 2.44 -22.71
CA LEU A 169 -33.98 3.74 -23.18
C LEU A 169 -34.48 4.12 -24.57
N ALA A 170 -34.75 3.16 -25.46
CA ALA A 170 -35.36 3.46 -26.75
C ALA A 170 -36.79 4.01 -26.58
N VAL A 171 -37.50 3.59 -25.54
CA VAL A 171 -38.82 4.11 -25.17
C VAL A 171 -38.71 5.43 -24.40
N GLN A 172 -37.79 5.53 -23.44
CA GLN A 172 -37.57 6.73 -22.61
C GLN A 172 -36.09 7.18 -22.65
N PRO A 173 -35.66 7.91 -23.70
CA PRO A 173 -34.24 8.25 -23.89
C PRO A 173 -33.63 9.16 -22.82
N GLY A 174 -34.48 9.92 -22.13
CA GLY A 174 -34.13 10.87 -21.08
C GLY A 174 -34.48 10.40 -19.67
N ASN A 175 -34.58 9.09 -19.42
CA ASN A 175 -34.78 8.58 -18.07
C ASN A 175 -33.42 8.37 -17.37
N PRO A 176 -33.08 9.17 -16.33
CA PRO A 176 -31.77 9.12 -15.69
C PRO A 176 -31.54 7.82 -14.90
N ASP A 177 -32.59 7.22 -14.33
CA ASP A 177 -32.48 5.96 -13.58
C ASP A 177 -32.15 4.78 -14.50
N ILE A 178 -32.77 4.72 -15.68
CA ILE A 178 -32.46 3.68 -16.67
C ILE A 178 -31.02 3.85 -17.19
N LEU A 179 -30.57 5.08 -17.42
CA LEU A 179 -29.18 5.37 -17.81
C LEU A 179 -28.17 4.97 -16.72
N HIS A 180 -28.49 5.25 -15.46
CA HIS A 180 -27.68 4.83 -14.31
C HIS A 180 -27.62 3.29 -14.20
N ASN A 181 -28.75 2.60 -14.32
CA ASN A 181 -28.82 1.15 -14.30
C ASN A 181 -28.04 0.51 -15.46
N LEU A 182 -28.04 1.14 -16.63
CA LEU A 182 -27.20 0.72 -17.77
C LEU A 182 -25.71 0.89 -17.46
N ALA A 183 -25.31 2.00 -16.82
CA ALA A 183 -23.93 2.20 -16.41
C ALA A 183 -23.45 1.10 -15.45
N LEU A 184 -24.25 0.75 -14.44
CA LEU A 184 -23.96 -0.35 -13.51
C LEU A 184 -23.85 -1.71 -14.22
N ALA A 185 -24.71 -1.96 -15.22
CA ALA A 185 -24.70 -3.19 -16.01
C ALA A 185 -23.40 -3.35 -16.81
N LEU A 186 -22.99 -2.27 -17.48
CA LEU A 186 -21.79 -2.21 -18.31
C LEU A 186 -20.52 -2.33 -17.45
N ASP A 187 -20.53 -1.73 -16.25
CA ASP A 187 -19.44 -1.85 -15.28
C ASP A 187 -19.23 -3.30 -14.82
N LYS A 188 -20.32 -4.03 -14.53
CA LYS A 188 -20.25 -5.48 -14.21
C LYS A 188 -19.63 -6.32 -15.32
N GLN A 189 -19.75 -5.90 -16.59
CA GLN A 189 -19.06 -6.50 -17.74
C GLN A 189 -17.65 -5.94 -17.99
N ARG A 190 -17.16 -5.04 -17.14
CA ARG A 190 -15.89 -4.31 -17.29
C ARG A 190 -15.80 -3.47 -18.57
N ARG A 191 -16.94 -3.07 -19.14
CA ARG A 191 -17.04 -2.15 -20.30
C ARG A 191 -16.98 -0.70 -19.82
N LEU A 192 -15.86 -0.31 -19.21
CA LEU A 192 -15.71 0.90 -18.40
C LEU A 192 -16.01 2.21 -19.16
N ASP A 193 -15.54 2.34 -20.40
CA ASP A 193 -15.77 3.56 -21.19
C ASP A 193 -17.26 3.75 -21.54
N GLU A 194 -17.96 2.68 -21.91
CA GLU A 194 -19.39 2.70 -22.19
C GLU A 194 -20.20 2.95 -20.92
N ALA A 195 -19.81 2.31 -19.80
CA ALA A 195 -20.41 2.57 -18.49
C ALA A 195 -20.28 4.05 -18.11
N ALA A 196 -19.09 4.63 -18.27
CA ALA A 196 -18.83 6.03 -17.95
C ALA A 196 -19.62 6.97 -18.87
N ALA A 197 -19.81 6.61 -20.14
CA ALA A 197 -20.65 7.36 -21.07
C ALA A 197 -22.14 7.33 -20.67
N ALA A 198 -22.67 6.17 -20.26
CA ALA A 198 -24.04 6.04 -19.77
C ALA A 198 -24.26 6.86 -18.48
N ALA A 199 -23.33 6.78 -17.52
CA ALA A 199 -23.39 7.56 -16.29
C ALA A 199 -23.30 9.08 -16.56
N ARG A 200 -22.44 9.52 -17.49
CA ARG A 200 -22.39 10.93 -17.93
C ARG A 200 -23.72 11.40 -18.51
N ARG A 201 -24.39 10.56 -19.31
CA ARG A 201 -25.72 10.89 -19.85
C ARG A 201 -26.76 11.00 -18.74
N ALA A 202 -26.75 10.11 -17.75
CA ALA A 202 -27.66 10.18 -16.60
C ALA A 202 -27.51 11.53 -15.87
N VAL A 203 -26.26 11.93 -15.58
CA VAL A 203 -25.94 13.22 -14.94
C VAL A 203 -26.29 14.42 -15.82
N ALA A 204 -26.13 14.32 -17.15
CA ALA A 204 -26.51 15.39 -18.06
C ALA A 204 -28.04 15.61 -18.10
N VAL A 205 -28.81 14.53 -18.02
CA VAL A 205 -30.28 14.56 -17.96
C VAL A 205 -30.76 15.10 -16.60
N GLN A 206 -30.15 14.62 -15.52
CA GLN A 206 -30.47 15.07 -14.16
C GLN A 206 -29.18 15.37 -13.38
N PRO A 207 -28.73 16.64 -13.34
CA PRO A 207 -27.49 17.03 -12.66
C PRO A 207 -27.48 16.74 -11.15
N SER A 208 -28.66 16.61 -10.53
CA SER A 208 -28.83 16.30 -9.10
C SER A 208 -28.86 14.81 -8.77
N HIS A 209 -28.69 13.91 -9.76
CA HIS A 209 -28.72 12.45 -9.56
C HIS A 209 -27.44 11.97 -8.85
N ALA A 210 -27.51 11.90 -7.51
CA ALA A 210 -26.35 11.66 -6.66
C ALA A 210 -25.73 10.25 -6.86
N GLU A 211 -26.56 9.23 -7.07
CA GLU A 211 -26.11 7.86 -7.34
C GLU A 211 -25.38 7.77 -8.69
N ALA A 212 -25.91 8.40 -9.73
CA ALA A 212 -25.24 8.45 -11.04
C ALA A 212 -23.92 9.21 -10.99
N LEU A 213 -23.84 10.31 -10.23
CA LEU A 213 -22.58 11.04 -9.99
C LEU A 213 -21.55 10.18 -9.24
N SER A 214 -21.96 9.42 -8.22
CA SER A 214 -21.09 8.52 -7.47
C SER A 214 -20.55 7.39 -8.36
N THR A 215 -21.42 6.75 -9.15
CA THR A 215 -21.02 5.73 -10.14
C THR A 215 -20.09 6.31 -11.20
N LEU A 216 -20.38 7.50 -11.73
CA LEU A 216 -19.49 8.20 -12.67
C LEU A 216 -18.11 8.44 -12.05
N GLY A 217 -18.06 8.90 -10.79
CA GLY A 217 -16.81 9.06 -10.05
C GLY A 217 -16.01 7.77 -9.99
N ASN A 218 -16.63 6.67 -9.55
CA ASN A 218 -15.96 5.37 -9.47
C ASN A 218 -15.41 4.90 -10.83
N LEU A 219 -16.20 5.01 -11.89
CA LEU A 219 -15.79 4.66 -13.25
C LEU A 219 -14.62 5.54 -13.74
N LEU A 220 -14.65 6.84 -13.46
CA LEU A 220 -13.56 7.75 -13.79
C LEU A 220 -12.29 7.43 -13.01
N ARG A 221 -12.39 7.02 -11.74
CA ARG A 221 -11.25 6.56 -10.94
C ARG A 221 -10.63 5.30 -11.54
N GLU A 222 -11.45 4.34 -11.95
CA GLU A 222 -10.97 3.11 -12.59
C GLU A 222 -10.34 3.34 -13.96
N LEU A 223 -10.77 4.37 -14.69
CA LEU A 223 -10.17 4.87 -15.93
C LEU A 223 -8.96 5.80 -15.68
N ASP A 224 -8.47 5.90 -14.44
CA ASP A 224 -7.35 6.75 -14.01
C ASP A 224 -7.56 8.27 -14.27
N ARG A 225 -8.80 8.70 -14.42
CA ARG A 225 -9.21 10.11 -14.56
C ARG A 225 -9.52 10.72 -13.19
N LEU A 226 -8.53 10.70 -12.30
CA LEU A 226 -8.69 10.99 -10.87
C LEU A 226 -9.25 12.38 -10.56
N ALA A 227 -8.80 13.43 -11.28
CA ALA A 227 -9.31 14.78 -11.08
C ALA A 227 -10.82 14.90 -11.40
N SER A 228 -11.27 14.27 -12.49
CA SER A 228 -12.69 14.22 -12.87
C SER A 228 -13.49 13.36 -11.90
N SER A 229 -12.91 12.28 -11.38
CA SER A 229 -13.53 11.45 -10.33
C SER A 229 -13.82 12.27 -9.06
N ILE A 230 -12.82 13.01 -8.58
CA ILE A 230 -12.94 13.88 -7.39
C ILE A 230 -14.04 14.91 -7.59
N LEU A 231 -14.12 15.53 -8.78
CA LEU A 231 -15.17 16.50 -9.08
C LEU A 231 -16.56 15.84 -9.03
N ALA A 232 -16.76 14.70 -9.71
CA ALA A 232 -18.03 14.00 -9.71
C ALA A 232 -18.48 13.59 -8.29
N GLN A 233 -17.55 13.09 -7.46
CA GLN A 233 -17.83 12.71 -6.08
C GLN A 233 -18.15 13.91 -5.20
N ARG A 234 -17.42 15.03 -5.34
CA ARG A 234 -17.75 16.28 -4.63
C ARG A 234 -19.14 16.77 -5.00
N THR A 235 -19.52 16.71 -6.27
CA THR A 235 -20.88 17.06 -6.72
C THR A 235 -21.94 16.12 -6.15
N ALA A 236 -21.70 14.80 -6.11
CA ALA A 236 -22.62 13.85 -5.46
C ALA A 236 -22.84 14.21 -3.98
N ILE A 237 -21.77 14.59 -3.27
CA ILE A 237 -21.82 15.01 -1.86
C ILE A 237 -22.56 16.33 -1.69
N LEU A 238 -22.57 17.25 -2.66
CA LEU A 238 -23.38 18.47 -2.58
C LEU A 238 -24.88 18.15 -2.52
N PHE A 239 -25.34 17.17 -3.31
CA PHE A 239 -26.75 16.77 -3.34
C PHE A 239 -27.10 15.80 -2.20
N ARG A 240 -26.15 15.00 -1.70
CA ARG A 240 -26.31 14.15 -0.51
C ARG A 240 -25.12 14.25 0.45
N PRO A 241 -25.10 15.25 1.34
CA PRO A 241 -23.94 15.56 2.21
C PRO A 241 -23.51 14.45 3.18
N ALA A 242 -24.45 13.59 3.57
CA ALA A 242 -24.25 12.47 4.51
C ALA A 242 -24.22 11.10 3.81
N CYS A 243 -23.97 11.04 2.49
CA CYS A 243 -23.79 9.75 1.81
C CYS A 243 -22.39 9.19 2.13
N ALA A 244 -22.34 8.21 3.04
CA ALA A 244 -21.10 7.59 3.49
C ALA A 244 -20.31 6.96 2.33
N GLU A 245 -20.99 6.30 1.38
CA GLU A 245 -20.41 5.70 0.18
C GLU A 245 -19.71 6.76 -0.70
N ALA A 246 -20.38 7.88 -0.99
CA ALA A 246 -19.80 8.94 -1.80
C ALA A 246 -18.58 9.59 -1.11
N LEU A 247 -18.64 9.77 0.21
CA LEU A 247 -17.51 10.25 1.02
C LEU A 247 -16.32 9.29 1.01
N ASN A 248 -16.56 7.99 1.11
CA ASN A 248 -15.53 6.97 0.98
C ASN A 248 -14.93 6.94 -0.43
N ASN A 249 -15.76 7.04 -1.46
CA ASN A 249 -15.29 7.06 -2.85
C ASN A 249 -14.46 8.32 -3.15
N LEU A 250 -14.82 9.47 -2.57
CA LEU A 250 -13.99 10.69 -2.55
C LEU A 250 -12.62 10.43 -1.94
N GLY A 251 -12.60 9.79 -0.76
CA GLY A 251 -11.37 9.38 -0.12
C GLY A 251 -10.51 8.49 -1.02
N ASN A 252 -11.10 7.52 -1.71
CA ASN A 252 -10.38 6.61 -2.61
C ASN A 252 -9.72 7.38 -3.77
N SER A 253 -10.45 8.27 -4.43
CA SER A 253 -9.88 9.07 -5.53
C SER A 253 -8.78 10.01 -5.07
N LEU A 254 -8.91 10.59 -3.87
CA LEU A 254 -7.89 11.45 -3.27
C LEU A 254 -6.65 10.65 -2.86
N HIS A 255 -6.84 9.43 -2.34
CA HIS A 255 -5.75 8.49 -2.03
C HIS A 255 -4.98 8.12 -3.29
N ASP A 256 -5.69 7.69 -4.35
CA ASP A 256 -5.09 7.31 -5.63
C ASP A 256 -4.31 8.48 -6.27
N LEU A 257 -4.72 9.73 -5.99
CA LEU A 257 -4.02 10.94 -6.44
C LEU A 257 -2.86 11.37 -5.52
N GLY A 258 -2.69 10.73 -4.36
CA GLY A 258 -1.67 11.06 -3.36
C GLY A 258 -2.02 12.22 -2.42
N ARG A 259 -3.25 12.73 -2.44
CA ARG A 259 -3.76 13.79 -1.54
C ARG A 259 -4.25 13.19 -0.22
N LEU A 260 -3.32 12.61 0.55
CA LEU A 260 -3.62 11.75 1.69
C LEU A 260 -4.39 12.46 2.82
N ASP A 261 -4.05 13.70 3.16
CA ASP A 261 -4.73 14.43 4.25
C ASP A 261 -6.20 14.69 3.93
N GLU A 262 -6.50 15.06 2.69
CA GLU A 262 -7.88 15.23 2.23
C GLU A 262 -8.61 13.88 2.16
N ALA A 263 -7.92 12.81 1.75
CA ALA A 263 -8.47 11.46 1.78
C ALA A 263 -8.88 11.04 3.20
N VAL A 264 -7.99 11.24 4.19
CA VAL A 264 -8.27 10.94 5.61
C VAL A 264 -9.44 11.75 6.13
N THR A 265 -9.54 13.03 5.76
CA THR A 265 -10.71 13.87 6.09
C THR A 265 -12.00 13.33 5.48
N ALA A 266 -11.99 12.94 4.20
CA ALA A 266 -13.16 12.38 3.52
C ALA A 266 -13.62 11.06 4.16
N TYR A 267 -12.71 10.13 4.44
CA TYR A 267 -13.03 8.91 5.17
C TYR A 267 -13.49 9.19 6.60
N GLY A 268 -12.92 10.19 7.26
CA GLY A 268 -13.35 10.68 8.58
C GLY A 268 -14.83 11.05 8.58
N ARG A 269 -15.27 11.81 7.57
CA ARG A 269 -16.68 12.16 7.38
C ARG A 269 -17.55 10.95 7.05
N ALA A 270 -17.05 10.01 6.24
CA ALA A 270 -17.77 8.76 5.94
C ALA A 270 -18.05 7.95 7.21
N VAL A 271 -17.04 7.79 8.07
CA VAL A 271 -17.15 7.10 9.37
C VAL A 271 -18.06 7.87 10.33
N ALA A 272 -17.99 9.21 10.36
CA ALA A 272 -18.91 10.00 11.19
C ALA A 272 -20.37 9.83 10.77
N SER A 273 -20.63 9.69 9.46
CA SER A 273 -21.95 9.46 8.91
C SER A 273 -22.47 8.03 9.10
N ARG A 274 -21.56 7.04 9.05
CA ARG A 274 -21.87 5.63 9.29
C ARG A 274 -20.72 4.98 10.10
N PRO A 275 -20.82 4.95 11.45
CA PRO A 275 -19.75 4.50 12.33
C PRO A 275 -19.27 3.06 12.12
N ASP A 276 -20.15 2.19 11.63
CA ASP A 276 -19.88 0.77 11.32
C ASP A 276 -19.40 0.54 9.87
N PHE A 277 -19.10 1.61 9.11
CA PHE A 277 -18.66 1.49 7.73
C PHE A 277 -17.22 0.94 7.60
N THR A 278 -17.08 -0.38 7.64
CA THR A 278 -15.79 -1.09 7.65
C THR A 278 -14.84 -0.63 6.54
N ASN A 279 -15.32 -0.45 5.31
CA ASN A 279 -14.46 -0.02 4.19
C ASN A 279 -13.87 1.37 4.41
N ALA A 280 -14.62 2.31 4.99
CA ALA A 280 -14.11 3.65 5.26
C ALA A 280 -13.04 3.65 6.35
N HIS A 281 -13.19 2.83 7.40
CA HIS A 281 -12.12 2.64 8.40
C HIS A 281 -10.88 2.04 7.77
N TRP A 282 -11.03 0.95 7.01
CA TRP A 282 -9.91 0.30 6.31
C TRP A 282 -9.16 1.27 5.39
N ASN A 283 -9.86 1.98 4.50
CA ASN A 283 -9.23 2.90 3.57
C ASN A 283 -8.57 4.09 4.31
N ARG A 284 -9.18 4.57 5.40
CA ARG A 284 -8.57 5.58 6.28
C ARG A 284 -7.29 5.08 6.94
N ALA A 285 -7.28 3.82 7.37
CA ALA A 285 -6.09 3.17 7.92
C ALA A 285 -4.94 3.21 6.91
N LEU A 286 -5.18 2.76 5.68
CA LEU A 286 -4.16 2.73 4.63
C LEU A 286 -3.61 4.12 4.32
N SER A 287 -4.46 5.15 4.23
CA SER A 287 -3.99 6.54 4.05
C SER A 287 -3.20 7.07 5.25
N ARG A 288 -3.61 6.77 6.49
CA ARG A 288 -2.89 7.17 7.70
C ARG A 288 -1.53 6.48 7.81
N LEU A 289 -1.48 5.19 7.54
CA LEU A 289 -0.24 4.43 7.51
C LEU A 289 0.71 4.96 6.43
N LEU A 290 0.20 5.23 5.22
CA LEU A 290 1.00 5.75 4.10
C LEU A 290 1.53 7.16 4.36
N SER A 291 0.80 7.99 5.11
CA SER A 291 1.29 9.31 5.55
C SER A 291 2.22 9.25 6.77
N GLY A 292 2.45 8.06 7.33
CA GLY A 292 3.33 7.85 8.49
C GLY A 292 2.67 8.05 9.85
N ASN A 293 1.35 8.28 9.90
CA ASN A 293 0.58 8.33 11.14
C ASN A 293 0.25 6.90 11.61
N LEU A 294 1.27 6.20 12.09
CA LEU A 294 1.18 4.77 12.39
C LEU A 294 0.20 4.47 13.52
N SER A 295 0.28 5.19 14.64
CA SER A 295 -0.59 4.97 15.80
C SER A 295 -2.09 4.98 15.44
N ARG A 296 -2.60 6.06 14.83
CA ARG A 296 -4.01 6.11 14.39
C ARG A 296 -4.30 5.19 13.20
N GLY A 297 -3.30 4.93 12.36
CA GLY A 297 -3.41 3.99 11.26
C GLY A 297 -3.72 2.58 11.76
N TRP A 298 -3.02 2.11 12.79
CA TRP A 298 -3.21 0.77 13.35
C TRP A 298 -4.58 0.58 14.02
N ASP A 299 -5.10 1.62 14.68
CA ASP A 299 -6.44 1.57 15.28
C ASP A 299 -7.53 1.35 14.22
N ASP A 300 -7.46 2.06 13.10
CA ASP A 300 -8.38 1.85 11.98
C ASP A 300 -8.10 0.51 11.27
N TYR A 301 -6.83 0.09 11.17
CA TYR A 301 -6.43 -1.14 10.48
C TYR A 301 -7.02 -2.41 11.12
N ALA A 302 -7.37 -2.35 12.42
CA ALA A 302 -8.06 -3.42 13.12
C ALA A 302 -9.44 -3.73 12.52
N TRP A 303 -10.09 -2.77 11.84
CA TRP A 303 -11.39 -2.97 11.19
C TRP A 303 -11.34 -3.96 10.02
N ARG A 304 -10.16 -4.32 9.51
CA ARG A 304 -10.01 -5.38 8.50
C ARG A 304 -10.63 -6.70 8.93
N LEU A 305 -10.63 -6.98 10.24
CA LEU A 305 -11.17 -8.21 10.82
C LEU A 305 -12.72 -8.25 10.78
N ARG A 306 -13.37 -7.13 10.42
CA ARG A 306 -14.81 -7.02 10.22
C ARG A 306 -15.22 -7.04 8.75
N GLN A 307 -14.27 -7.18 7.82
CA GLN A 307 -14.60 -7.31 6.39
C GLN A 307 -15.15 -8.71 6.12
N GLU A 308 -16.22 -8.79 5.32
CA GLU A 308 -16.77 -10.06 4.86
C GLU A 308 -15.69 -10.86 4.12
N GLY A 309 -15.60 -12.17 4.40
CA GLY A 309 -14.58 -13.05 3.82
C GLY A 309 -13.19 -12.98 4.48
N VAL A 310 -12.93 -11.99 5.35
CA VAL A 310 -11.71 -11.93 6.19
C VAL A 310 -12.00 -12.62 7.52
N GLN A 311 -12.31 -13.92 7.48
CA GLN A 311 -12.27 -14.73 8.70
C GLN A 311 -10.81 -15.03 9.06
N ALA A 312 -10.46 -14.82 10.32
CA ALA A 312 -9.19 -15.28 10.85
C ALA A 312 -9.07 -16.80 10.64
N PRO A 313 -7.97 -17.30 10.09
CA PRO A 313 -7.66 -18.72 10.12
C PRO A 313 -7.67 -19.21 11.58
N GLY A 314 -8.26 -20.39 11.82
CA GLY A 314 -8.40 -20.98 13.15
C GLY A 314 -9.73 -20.70 13.87
N GLY A 315 -10.62 -19.89 13.28
CA GLY A 315 -12.01 -19.73 13.74
C GLY A 315 -12.20 -18.70 14.87
N PRO A 316 -13.43 -18.54 15.38
CA PRO A 316 -13.66 -17.73 16.57
C PRO A 316 -13.00 -18.41 17.77
N PHE A 317 -11.91 -17.82 18.26
CA PHE A 317 -11.24 -18.33 19.46
C PHE A 317 -12.00 -17.87 20.71
N PRO A 318 -12.27 -18.76 21.68
CA PRO A 318 -12.82 -18.36 22.99
C PRO A 318 -11.79 -17.62 23.85
N GLN A 319 -10.50 -17.79 23.58
CA GLN A 319 -9.42 -17.07 24.24
C GLN A 319 -9.44 -15.57 23.88
N PRO A 320 -9.00 -14.68 24.79
CA PRO A 320 -8.97 -13.24 24.55
C PRO A 320 -7.99 -12.84 23.44
N LEU A 321 -8.36 -11.80 22.70
CA LEU A 321 -7.47 -11.09 21.79
C LEU A 321 -6.45 -10.28 22.60
N TRP A 322 -5.15 -10.55 22.42
CA TRP A 322 -4.07 -9.77 23.01
C TRP A 322 -3.86 -8.46 22.23
N GLN A 323 -3.91 -7.33 22.93
CA GLN A 323 -3.78 -5.98 22.36
C GLN A 323 -2.58 -5.21 22.93
N GLY A 324 -1.64 -5.90 23.57
CA GLY A 324 -0.40 -5.31 24.07
C GLY A 324 -0.35 -5.09 25.58
N GLU A 325 -1.33 -5.62 26.32
CA GLU A 325 -1.30 -5.69 27.77
C GLU A 325 -0.09 -6.51 28.27
N GLU A 326 0.44 -6.20 29.45
CA GLU A 326 1.56 -6.93 30.05
C GLU A 326 1.20 -8.42 30.27
N PRO A 327 2.05 -9.36 29.83
CA PRO A 327 1.72 -10.77 29.95
C PRO A 327 1.84 -11.26 31.39
N ALA A 328 0.81 -11.95 31.88
CA ALA A 328 0.84 -12.60 33.19
C ALA A 328 1.70 -13.88 33.24
N ARG A 329 2.29 -14.30 32.10
CA ARG A 329 2.77 -15.65 31.69
C ARG A 329 1.69 -16.43 30.93
N GLY A 330 2.10 -17.15 29.88
CA GLY A 330 1.20 -17.96 29.05
C GLY A 330 1.72 -18.18 27.63
N THR A 331 0.87 -18.79 26.81
CA THR A 331 1.09 -19.07 25.39
C THR A 331 0.23 -18.14 24.54
N LEU A 332 0.86 -17.40 23.63
CA LEU A 332 0.23 -16.54 22.65
C LEU A 332 0.16 -17.26 21.30
N LEU A 333 -1.05 -17.40 20.75
CA LEU A 333 -1.23 -17.77 19.35
C LEU A 333 -1.08 -16.53 18.47
N VAL A 334 -0.09 -16.52 17.58
CA VAL A 334 0.04 -15.55 16.49
C VAL A 334 -0.39 -16.24 15.20
N HIS A 335 -1.44 -15.75 14.54
CA HIS A 335 -1.99 -16.42 13.36
C HIS A 335 -1.90 -15.51 12.13
N ALA A 336 -1.28 -16.02 11.06
CA ALA A 336 -1.08 -15.31 9.81
C ALA A 336 -2.35 -15.31 8.94
N GLU A 337 -2.82 -14.12 8.61
CA GLU A 337 -4.11 -13.88 7.97
C GLU A 337 -4.01 -13.31 6.54
N GLN A 338 -2.83 -12.82 6.12
CA GLN A 338 -2.61 -12.24 4.78
C GLN A 338 -1.58 -13.04 3.95
N GLY A 339 -0.93 -12.38 2.99
CA GLY A 339 -0.06 -13.03 2.01
C GLY A 339 1.31 -13.42 2.57
N PHE A 340 2.13 -14.04 1.72
CA PHE A 340 3.50 -14.44 2.09
C PHE A 340 4.38 -13.24 2.42
N GLY A 341 4.25 -12.12 1.69
CA GLY A 341 5.01 -10.90 1.97
C GLY A 341 4.72 -10.34 3.36
N ASP A 342 3.45 -10.29 3.73
CA ASP A 342 3.01 -9.83 5.05
C ASP A 342 3.50 -10.76 6.15
N THR A 343 3.42 -12.07 5.92
CA THR A 343 3.92 -13.07 6.88
C THR A 343 5.41 -12.89 7.13
N ILE A 344 6.22 -12.79 6.06
CA ILE A 344 7.67 -12.57 6.13
C ILE A 344 8.02 -11.23 6.78
N GLN A 345 7.25 -10.17 6.54
CA GLN A 345 7.53 -8.87 7.13
C GLN A 345 7.19 -8.84 8.62
N PHE A 346 5.98 -9.25 9.00
CA PHE A 346 5.43 -9.02 10.34
C PHE A 346 5.82 -10.09 11.36
N ILE A 347 6.37 -11.24 10.93
CA ILE A 347 6.94 -12.24 11.85
C ILE A 347 8.06 -11.65 12.74
N ARG A 348 8.67 -10.53 12.34
CA ARG A 348 9.64 -9.76 13.13
C ARG A 348 9.16 -9.37 14.54
N TYR A 349 7.85 -9.33 14.77
CA TYR A 349 7.30 -9.02 16.08
C TYR A 349 7.27 -10.23 17.02
N VAL A 350 7.45 -11.46 16.51
CA VAL A 350 7.47 -12.68 17.34
C VAL A 350 8.64 -12.67 18.32
N PRO A 351 9.90 -12.37 17.93
CA PRO A 351 10.98 -12.19 18.90
C PRO A 351 10.67 -11.15 19.98
N ALA A 352 9.99 -10.05 19.61
CA ALA A 352 9.58 -9.02 20.58
C ALA A 352 8.49 -9.52 21.55
N ALA A 353 7.58 -10.39 21.10
CA ALA A 353 6.59 -11.03 21.96
C ALA A 353 7.24 -12.03 22.92
N VAL A 354 8.20 -12.82 22.44
CA VAL A 354 9.01 -13.72 23.27
C VAL A 354 9.79 -12.94 24.33
N ALA A 355 10.39 -11.80 23.96
CA ALA A 355 11.11 -10.93 24.88
C ALA A 355 10.21 -10.33 25.98
N ARG A 356 8.91 -10.17 25.71
CA ARG A 356 7.90 -9.80 26.72
C ARG A 356 7.50 -10.96 27.64
N GLY A 357 7.97 -12.18 27.40
CA GLY A 357 7.74 -13.33 28.26
C GLY A 357 6.74 -14.35 27.73
N TRP A 358 6.15 -14.14 26.56
CA TRP A 358 5.27 -15.12 25.91
C TRP A 358 6.05 -16.38 25.47
N ARG A 359 5.40 -17.55 25.59
CA ARG A 359 5.64 -18.66 24.66
C ARG A 359 4.75 -18.41 23.45
N VAL A 360 5.26 -18.55 22.22
CA VAL A 360 4.50 -18.18 21.03
C VAL A 360 4.23 -19.41 20.18
N VAL A 361 2.99 -19.58 19.76
CA VAL A 361 2.60 -20.53 18.70
C VAL A 361 2.31 -19.69 17.47
N VAL A 362 3.00 -19.94 16.36
CA VAL A 362 2.77 -19.24 15.10
C VAL A 362 2.04 -20.17 14.15
N GLU A 363 0.78 -19.84 13.83
CA GLU A 363 0.06 -20.47 12.73
C GLU A 363 0.38 -19.72 11.42
N ALA A 364 0.98 -20.40 10.44
CA ALA A 364 1.38 -19.80 9.16
C ALA A 364 1.15 -20.75 7.98
N PRO A 365 1.11 -20.24 6.73
CA PRO A 365 1.02 -21.10 5.55
C PRO A 365 2.13 -22.17 5.55
N ARG A 366 1.75 -23.43 5.28
CA ARG A 366 2.67 -24.59 5.28
C ARG A 366 3.98 -24.33 4.51
N PRO A 367 3.97 -23.72 3.30
CA PRO A 367 5.20 -23.47 2.55
C PRO A 367 6.22 -22.53 3.23
N LEU A 368 5.81 -21.74 4.24
CA LEU A 368 6.70 -20.80 4.92
C LEU A 368 7.32 -21.36 6.20
N LEU A 369 6.81 -22.47 6.77
CA LEU A 369 7.20 -22.91 8.11
C LEU A 369 8.71 -23.15 8.24
N ARG A 370 9.32 -23.78 7.22
CA ARG A 370 10.75 -24.06 7.22
C ARG A 370 11.61 -22.79 7.22
N LEU A 371 11.21 -21.78 6.43
CA LEU A 371 11.85 -20.46 6.43
C LEU A 371 11.70 -19.77 7.79
N LEU A 372 10.48 -19.77 8.35
CA LEU A 372 10.19 -19.14 9.65
C LEU A 372 10.91 -19.83 10.83
N GLY A 373 11.37 -21.07 10.65
CA GLY A 373 12.17 -21.80 11.65
C GLY A 373 13.52 -21.14 11.97
N SER A 374 13.97 -20.20 11.13
CA SER A 374 15.23 -19.45 11.30
C SER A 374 15.11 -18.21 12.18
N LEU A 375 13.96 -17.95 12.81
CA LEU A 375 13.76 -16.80 13.69
C LEU A 375 14.79 -16.79 14.85
N PRO A 376 15.37 -15.62 15.20
CA PRO A 376 16.35 -15.51 16.27
C PRO A 376 15.67 -15.49 17.65
N VAL A 377 15.15 -16.64 18.08
CA VAL A 377 14.45 -16.84 19.35
C VAL A 377 15.08 -17.99 20.13
N PRO A 378 15.04 -17.97 21.48
CA PRO A 378 15.53 -19.09 22.26
C PRO A 378 14.77 -20.38 21.95
N GLU A 379 15.47 -21.51 21.98
CA GLU A 379 14.90 -22.82 21.68
C GLU A 379 13.67 -23.13 22.57
N GLY A 380 12.65 -23.73 21.98
CA GLY A 380 11.41 -24.09 22.68
C GLY A 380 10.48 -22.91 23.05
N ARG A 381 10.85 -21.66 22.71
CA ARG A 381 9.97 -20.49 22.94
C ARG A 381 8.96 -20.25 21.83
N VAL A 382 9.22 -20.76 20.63
CA VAL A 382 8.32 -20.65 19.47
C VAL A 382 8.00 -22.04 18.93
N ALA A 383 6.72 -22.31 18.68
CA ALA A 383 6.24 -23.47 17.94
C ALA A 383 5.59 -23.00 16.64
N LEU A 384 5.93 -23.61 15.52
CA LEU A 384 5.36 -23.30 14.21
C LEU A 384 4.31 -24.36 13.85
N VAL A 385 3.12 -23.92 13.43
CA VAL A 385 2.00 -24.79 13.06
C VAL A 385 1.50 -24.39 11.68
N ALA A 386 1.20 -25.37 10.83
CA ALA A 386 0.63 -25.09 9.52
C ALA A 386 -0.81 -24.62 9.68
N LYS A 387 -1.19 -23.61 8.91
CA LYS A 387 -2.57 -23.14 8.83
C LYS A 387 -3.52 -24.30 8.47
N GLY A 388 -4.52 -24.52 9.32
CA GLY A 388 -5.48 -25.62 9.21
C GLY A 388 -5.13 -26.90 9.96
N ASP A 389 -3.91 -27.02 10.51
CA ASP A 389 -3.55 -28.13 11.40
C ASP A 389 -4.07 -27.87 12.83
N PRO A 390 -4.25 -28.92 13.66
CA PRO A 390 -4.67 -28.75 15.05
C PRO A 390 -3.72 -27.84 15.85
N LEU A 391 -4.30 -26.83 16.50
CA LEU A 391 -3.55 -25.87 17.32
C LEU A 391 -3.28 -26.46 18.72
N PRO A 392 -2.06 -26.34 19.27
CA PRO A 392 -1.79 -26.65 20.68
C PRO A 392 -2.52 -25.66 21.60
N PRO A 393 -2.69 -25.96 22.90
CA PRO A 393 -3.33 -25.04 23.84
C PRO A 393 -2.63 -23.67 23.90
N PHE A 394 -3.43 -22.61 23.95
CA PHE A 394 -2.97 -21.23 24.10
C PHE A 394 -3.91 -20.44 25.02
N ASP A 395 -3.39 -19.35 25.58
CA ASP A 395 -4.07 -18.53 26.60
C ASP A 395 -4.62 -17.22 26.00
N ALA A 396 -3.99 -16.70 24.96
CA ALA A 396 -4.43 -15.52 24.22
C ALA A 396 -4.06 -15.66 22.75
N HIS A 397 -4.67 -14.87 21.87
CA HIS A 397 -4.33 -14.87 20.44
C HIS A 397 -4.16 -13.45 19.88
N CYS A 398 -3.42 -13.31 18.79
CA CYS A 398 -3.23 -12.05 18.08
C CYS A 398 -3.05 -12.32 16.57
N PRO A 399 -3.86 -11.71 15.69
CA PRO A 399 -3.59 -11.72 14.25
C PRO A 399 -2.23 -11.09 13.97
N LEU A 400 -1.47 -11.64 13.02
CA LEU A 400 -0.08 -11.22 12.79
C LEU A 400 0.03 -9.71 12.49
N LEU A 401 -0.87 -9.13 11.69
CA LEU A 401 -0.85 -7.68 11.40
C LEU A 401 -1.53 -6.82 12.48
N SER A 402 -1.96 -7.41 13.60
CA SER A 402 -2.37 -6.69 14.80
C SER A 402 -1.21 -6.49 15.78
N LEU A 403 -0.09 -7.22 15.61
CA LEU A 403 1.10 -7.04 16.45
C LEU A 403 1.63 -5.60 16.43
N PRO A 404 1.73 -4.88 15.29
CA PRO A 404 2.19 -3.50 15.30
C PRO A 404 1.37 -2.60 16.24
N ARG A 405 0.04 -2.80 16.29
CA ARG A 405 -0.87 -2.11 17.21
C ARG A 405 -0.59 -2.49 18.66
N ALA A 406 -0.45 -3.78 18.96
CA ALA A 406 -0.16 -4.29 20.30
C ALA A 406 1.20 -3.78 20.83
N PHE A 407 2.16 -3.55 19.95
CA PHE A 407 3.45 -2.96 20.29
C PHE A 407 3.45 -1.42 20.26
N ARG A 408 2.32 -0.77 19.94
CA ARG A 408 2.20 0.69 19.76
C ARG A 408 3.30 1.22 18.82
N THR A 409 3.45 0.56 17.68
CA THR A 409 4.53 0.83 16.73
C THR A 409 4.37 2.22 16.12
N GLU A 410 5.42 3.02 16.27
CA GLU A 410 5.67 4.29 15.60
C GLU A 410 6.87 4.12 14.65
N LEU A 411 7.10 5.09 13.76
CA LEU A 411 8.21 5.01 12.79
C LEU A 411 9.58 4.76 13.44
N ALA A 412 9.80 5.32 14.63
CA ALA A 412 11.04 5.16 15.39
C ALA A 412 11.13 3.84 16.17
N THR A 413 10.01 3.12 16.36
CA THR A 413 9.94 1.91 17.18
C THR A 413 9.62 0.64 16.37
N ILE A 414 9.62 0.73 15.04
CA ILE A 414 9.58 -0.44 14.16
C ILE A 414 10.71 -1.40 14.55
N PRO A 415 10.45 -2.70 14.78
CA PRO A 415 11.49 -3.69 15.03
C PRO A 415 12.34 -3.88 13.75
N ALA A 416 13.39 -3.07 13.62
CA ALA A 416 14.28 -3.05 12.47
C ALA A 416 15.60 -3.88 12.59
N PRO A 417 15.94 -4.59 13.70
CA PRO A 417 17.09 -5.49 13.68
C PRO A 417 16.98 -6.52 12.57
N ILE A 418 18.05 -6.63 11.77
CA ILE A 418 18.20 -7.56 10.65
C ILE A 418 19.59 -8.23 10.73
N PRO A 419 19.73 -9.47 10.24
CA PRO A 419 18.67 -10.33 9.73
C PRO A 419 17.78 -10.88 10.86
N TYR A 420 16.50 -11.14 10.55
CA TYR A 420 15.59 -11.89 11.45
C TYR A 420 15.05 -13.18 10.82
N LEU A 421 15.47 -13.48 9.59
CA LEU A 421 15.35 -14.79 8.95
C LEU A 421 16.71 -15.15 8.36
N GLY A 422 16.98 -16.45 8.23
CA GLY A 422 18.23 -16.99 7.69
C GLY A 422 17.99 -17.95 6.53
N ALA A 423 18.95 -17.99 5.61
CA ALA A 423 19.02 -19.00 4.56
C ALA A 423 19.79 -20.24 5.05
N GLU A 424 19.45 -21.42 4.54
CA GLU A 424 20.12 -22.67 4.92
C GLU A 424 21.55 -22.72 4.38
N PRO A 425 22.58 -22.91 5.23
CA PRO A 425 23.98 -22.84 4.80
C PRO A 425 24.33 -23.81 3.65
N ASP A 426 23.82 -25.03 3.69
CA ASP A 426 24.10 -26.03 2.66
C ASP A 426 23.47 -25.66 1.30
N ARG A 427 22.26 -25.07 1.32
CA ARG A 427 21.62 -24.55 0.11
C ARG A 427 22.36 -23.34 -0.44
N VAL A 428 22.82 -22.44 0.43
CA VAL A 428 23.66 -21.29 0.03
C VAL A 428 24.91 -21.79 -0.69
N ALA A 429 25.62 -22.78 -0.13
CA ALA A 429 26.81 -23.36 -0.74
C ALA A 429 26.52 -24.10 -2.06
N ALA A 430 25.35 -24.74 -2.19
CA ALA A 430 24.92 -25.39 -3.43
C ALA A 430 24.62 -24.36 -4.53
N TRP A 431 23.88 -23.30 -4.22
CA TRP A 431 23.54 -22.25 -5.17
C TRP A 431 24.72 -21.37 -5.54
N GLU A 432 25.62 -21.05 -4.60
CA GLU A 432 26.83 -20.26 -4.89
C GLU A 432 27.70 -20.92 -5.97
N ARG A 433 27.77 -22.26 -6.00
CA ARG A 433 28.48 -23.02 -7.05
C ARG A 433 27.80 -22.95 -8.42
N ARG A 434 26.49 -22.70 -8.48
CA ARG A 434 25.70 -22.58 -9.72
C ARG A 434 25.66 -21.15 -10.24
N LEU A 435 25.84 -20.16 -9.36
CA LEU A 435 25.82 -18.75 -9.75
C LEU A 435 26.99 -18.44 -10.70
N PRO A 436 26.74 -17.63 -11.75
CA PRO A 436 27.79 -17.28 -12.70
C PRO A 436 28.94 -16.59 -11.95
N PRO A 437 30.22 -16.88 -12.26
CA PRO A 437 31.33 -16.24 -11.59
C PRO A 437 31.22 -14.72 -11.74
N ARG A 438 31.58 -13.97 -10.70
CA ARG A 438 31.78 -12.53 -10.80
C ARG A 438 32.79 -12.30 -11.94
N MET A 439 32.49 -11.40 -12.88
CA MET A 439 33.41 -11.18 -14.02
C MET A 439 34.78 -10.75 -13.49
N ALA A 440 35.81 -11.55 -13.76
CA ALA A 440 37.19 -11.28 -13.40
C ALA A 440 38.01 -10.74 -14.58
N ASP A 441 37.55 -10.96 -15.83
CA ASP A 441 38.38 -10.82 -17.02
C ASP A 441 38.50 -9.39 -17.59
N THR A 442 37.83 -8.38 -17.01
CA THR A 442 38.03 -6.98 -17.42
C THR A 442 38.59 -6.08 -16.34
N ASP A 443 38.43 -6.40 -15.04
CA ASP A 443 38.88 -5.55 -13.96
C ASP A 443 39.27 -6.38 -12.73
N ALA A 444 40.39 -6.04 -12.11
CA ALA A 444 40.91 -6.62 -10.86
C ALA A 444 39.97 -6.46 -9.64
N GLN A 445 38.72 -6.01 -9.84
CA GLN A 445 37.74 -5.61 -8.84
C GLN A 445 36.57 -6.58 -8.65
N GLY A 446 36.37 -7.57 -9.53
CA GLY A 446 35.27 -8.53 -9.44
C GLY A 446 33.90 -7.92 -9.74
N GLY A 447 33.25 -8.37 -10.80
CA GLY A 447 31.91 -7.92 -11.20
C GLY A 447 30.82 -8.10 -10.13
N LEU A 448 29.70 -7.37 -10.28
CA LEU A 448 28.55 -7.47 -9.38
C LEU A 448 27.48 -8.44 -9.89
N ARG A 449 26.90 -9.20 -8.98
CA ARG A 449 25.70 -10.02 -9.21
C ARG A 449 24.48 -9.29 -8.66
N VAL A 450 23.54 -8.95 -9.54
CA VAL A 450 22.30 -8.24 -9.18
C VAL A 450 21.10 -9.14 -9.43
N GLY A 451 20.38 -9.50 -8.36
CA GLY A 451 19.12 -10.22 -8.46
C GLY A 451 17.99 -9.30 -8.89
N ILE A 452 17.13 -9.74 -9.81
CA ILE A 452 16.01 -8.95 -10.31
C ILE A 452 14.67 -9.66 -10.24
N VAL A 453 13.63 -8.91 -9.89
CA VAL A 453 12.20 -9.30 -9.95
C VAL A 453 11.40 -8.10 -10.44
N TRP A 454 10.58 -8.29 -11.47
CA TRP A 454 9.94 -7.18 -12.18
C TRP A 454 8.41 -7.24 -12.14
N GLN A 455 7.84 -8.41 -11.88
CA GLN A 455 6.39 -8.60 -12.00
C GLN A 455 5.82 -9.48 -10.87
N GLY A 456 4.69 -9.04 -10.30
CA GLY A 456 3.91 -9.85 -9.38
C GLY A 456 2.81 -10.63 -10.10
N ASN A 457 1.79 -11.07 -9.36
CA ASN A 457 0.62 -11.71 -9.97
C ASN A 457 -0.30 -10.64 -10.60
N PRO A 458 -0.45 -10.58 -11.95
CA PRO A 458 -1.25 -9.56 -12.62
C PRO A 458 -2.75 -9.67 -12.33
N GLN A 459 -3.22 -10.82 -11.83
CA GLN A 459 -4.61 -11.03 -11.42
C GLN A 459 -4.91 -10.41 -10.04
N ALA A 460 -3.89 -10.13 -9.24
CA ALA A 460 -4.07 -9.50 -7.94
C ALA A 460 -4.28 -7.99 -8.11
N ALA A 461 -5.34 -7.42 -7.53
CA ALA A 461 -5.64 -5.99 -7.64
C ALA A 461 -4.47 -5.09 -7.17
N VAL A 462 -3.72 -5.53 -6.17
CA VAL A 462 -2.51 -4.85 -5.65
C VAL A 462 -1.39 -4.73 -6.71
N ASP A 463 -1.39 -5.58 -7.75
CA ASP A 463 -0.39 -5.55 -8.81
C ASP A 463 -0.53 -4.38 -9.78
N ARG A 464 -1.71 -3.77 -9.83
CA ARG A 464 -1.99 -2.66 -10.74
C ARG A 464 -1.02 -1.51 -10.53
N GLY A 465 -0.23 -1.26 -11.57
CA GLY A 465 0.80 -0.22 -11.59
C GLY A 465 2.05 -0.51 -10.77
N ARG A 466 2.16 -1.65 -10.07
CA ARG A 466 3.37 -2.00 -9.28
C ARG A 466 4.40 -2.76 -10.11
N SER A 467 3.98 -3.52 -11.12
CA SER A 467 4.85 -4.29 -12.01
C SER A 467 5.48 -3.40 -13.07
N MET A 468 6.72 -3.71 -13.45
CA MET A 468 7.48 -2.96 -14.45
C MET A 468 7.87 -3.90 -15.60
N PRO A 469 7.93 -3.41 -16.84
CA PRO A 469 8.48 -4.18 -17.95
C PRO A 469 9.94 -4.54 -17.67
N LEU A 470 10.35 -5.78 -17.98
CA LEU A 470 11.74 -6.24 -17.81
C LEU A 470 12.72 -5.39 -18.64
N ALA A 471 12.29 -4.86 -19.78
CA ALA A 471 13.07 -3.97 -20.63
C ALA A 471 13.58 -2.71 -19.90
N GLU A 472 12.91 -2.26 -18.84
CA GLU A 472 13.32 -1.10 -18.04
C GLU A 472 14.63 -1.34 -17.29
N PHE A 473 15.06 -2.59 -17.09
CA PHE A 473 16.34 -2.94 -16.48
C PHE A 473 17.54 -2.80 -17.44
N ALA A 474 17.31 -2.52 -18.73
CA ALA A 474 18.38 -2.40 -19.72
C ALA A 474 19.51 -1.41 -19.34
N PRO A 475 19.26 -0.24 -18.71
CA PRO A 475 20.33 0.64 -18.24
C PRO A 475 21.27 -0.02 -17.22
N LEU A 476 20.75 -0.90 -16.35
CA LEU A 476 21.58 -1.65 -15.40
C LEU A 476 22.43 -2.71 -16.13
N ALA A 477 21.84 -3.42 -17.10
CA ALA A 477 22.52 -4.45 -17.87
C ALA A 477 23.72 -3.92 -18.68
N ARG A 478 23.72 -2.63 -19.03
CA ARG A 478 24.80 -1.97 -19.78
C ARG A 478 26.00 -1.60 -18.93
N ILE A 479 25.90 -1.69 -17.60
CA ILE A 479 27.02 -1.36 -16.71
C ILE A 479 28.09 -2.44 -16.82
N PRO A 480 29.34 -2.11 -17.23
CA PRO A 480 30.41 -3.09 -17.33
C PRO A 480 30.66 -3.82 -16.01
N GLY A 481 30.85 -5.15 -16.09
CA GLY A 481 31.06 -6.00 -14.92
C GLY A 481 29.81 -6.32 -14.11
N LEU A 482 28.61 -5.86 -14.52
CA LEU A 482 27.35 -6.19 -13.86
C LEU A 482 26.69 -7.41 -14.53
N ARG A 483 26.23 -8.38 -13.73
CA ARG A 483 25.38 -9.49 -14.18
C ARG A 483 24.00 -9.43 -13.55
N LEU A 484 22.97 -9.43 -14.38
CA LEU A 484 21.58 -9.59 -13.93
C LEU A 484 21.25 -11.07 -13.78
N ILE A 485 20.64 -11.42 -12.64
CA ILE A 485 20.20 -12.79 -12.30
C ILE A 485 18.71 -12.74 -11.99
N SER A 486 17.91 -13.50 -12.73
CA SER A 486 16.47 -13.56 -12.51
C SER A 486 16.16 -14.31 -11.22
N LEU A 487 15.45 -13.65 -10.29
CA LEU A 487 14.76 -14.28 -9.17
C LEU A 487 13.24 -14.38 -9.44
N GLN A 488 12.80 -13.98 -10.63
CA GLN A 488 11.40 -13.98 -11.02
C GLN A 488 10.87 -15.41 -11.11
N LYS A 489 9.64 -15.61 -10.67
CA LYS A 489 8.90 -16.86 -10.84
C LYS A 489 7.53 -16.59 -11.44
N ASN A 490 7.00 -17.59 -12.14
CA ASN A 490 5.66 -17.59 -12.72
C ASN A 490 5.45 -16.47 -13.76
N HIS A 491 4.75 -15.40 -13.38
CA HIS A 491 4.36 -14.31 -14.29
C HIS A 491 5.55 -13.42 -14.65
N GLY A 492 5.58 -12.94 -15.89
CA GLY A 492 6.62 -12.06 -16.39
C GLY A 492 7.81 -12.79 -16.99
N LEU A 493 7.96 -14.11 -16.77
CA LEU A 493 9.03 -14.92 -17.36
C LEU A 493 8.96 -14.93 -18.90
N GLU A 494 7.77 -14.79 -19.48
CA GLU A 494 7.56 -14.64 -20.93
C GLU A 494 8.27 -13.40 -21.53
N GLN A 495 8.67 -12.44 -20.70
CA GLN A 495 9.43 -11.27 -21.16
C GLN A 495 10.91 -11.58 -21.44
N LEU A 496 11.43 -12.70 -20.94
CA LEU A 496 12.81 -13.14 -21.22
C LEU A 496 13.03 -13.49 -22.69
N ASP A 497 11.97 -13.84 -23.43
CA ASP A 497 12.03 -14.13 -24.87
C ASP A 497 12.15 -12.86 -25.73
N ARG A 498 12.02 -11.67 -25.12
CA ARG A 498 11.93 -10.37 -25.80
C ARG A 498 12.83 -9.32 -25.15
N LEU A 499 14.04 -9.72 -24.77
CA LEU A 499 15.02 -8.81 -24.19
C LEU A 499 15.51 -7.77 -25.22
N PRO A 500 15.72 -6.51 -24.81
CA PRO A 500 16.37 -5.51 -25.65
C PRO A 500 17.78 -5.94 -26.09
N ASP A 501 18.22 -5.46 -27.25
CA ASP A 501 19.56 -5.76 -27.77
C ASP A 501 20.66 -5.41 -26.75
N GLY A 502 21.58 -6.37 -26.54
CA GLY A 502 22.70 -6.25 -25.61
C GLY A 502 22.34 -6.46 -24.13
N MET A 503 21.07 -6.71 -23.78
CA MET A 503 20.67 -7.08 -22.43
C MET A 503 20.70 -8.60 -22.24
N THR A 504 21.43 -9.06 -21.23
CA THR A 504 21.47 -10.48 -20.83
C THR A 504 21.00 -10.65 -19.40
N VAL A 505 20.12 -11.64 -19.17
CA VAL A 505 19.66 -12.02 -17.82
C VAL A 505 19.96 -13.50 -17.61
N THR A 506 20.63 -13.83 -16.50
CA THR A 506 20.92 -15.22 -16.14
C THR A 506 19.68 -15.84 -15.50
N VAL A 507 19.22 -16.97 -16.03
CA VAL A 507 18.11 -17.76 -15.48
C VAL A 507 18.68 -18.96 -14.71
N LEU A 508 18.08 -19.28 -13.57
CA LEU A 508 18.63 -20.25 -12.60
C LEU A 508 18.24 -21.71 -12.87
N GLY A 509 17.38 -21.95 -13.86
CA GLY A 509 16.86 -23.26 -14.25
C GLY A 509 15.45 -23.54 -13.72
N PRO A 510 14.80 -24.61 -14.20
CA PRO A 510 13.43 -24.97 -13.82
C PRO A 510 13.32 -25.49 -12.38
N ASP A 511 14.41 -25.97 -11.79
CA ASP A 511 14.48 -26.47 -10.41
C ASP A 511 14.64 -25.35 -9.37
N PHE A 512 14.73 -24.09 -9.79
CA PHE A 512 14.86 -22.96 -8.89
C PHE A 512 13.61 -22.74 -8.06
N ASP A 513 13.70 -23.05 -6.77
CA ASP A 513 12.64 -22.83 -5.77
C ASP A 513 11.35 -23.62 -6.11
N ASP A 514 11.47 -24.76 -6.80
CA ASP A 514 10.35 -25.61 -7.26
C ASP A 514 9.86 -26.60 -6.18
N GLY A 515 10.40 -26.50 -4.96
CA GLY A 515 10.02 -27.34 -3.83
C GLY A 515 8.65 -26.98 -3.20
N PRO A 516 8.13 -27.84 -2.30
CA PRO A 516 6.89 -27.57 -1.57
C PRO A 516 7.03 -26.45 -0.52
N ASP A 517 8.27 -26.17 -0.09
CA ASP A 517 8.62 -25.06 0.79
C ASP A 517 9.00 -23.83 -0.05
N ALA A 518 8.30 -22.72 0.15
CA ALA A 518 8.50 -21.51 -0.63
C ALA A 518 9.72 -20.73 -0.17
N PHE A 519 10.44 -20.12 -1.12
CA PHE A 519 11.53 -19.17 -0.91
C PHE A 519 12.83 -19.70 -0.32
N LEU A 520 12.98 -21.01 -0.06
CA LEU A 520 14.23 -21.53 0.50
C LEU A 520 15.40 -21.36 -0.45
N ASP A 521 15.20 -21.66 -1.74
CA ASP A 521 16.24 -21.50 -2.76
C ASP A 521 16.38 -20.04 -3.15
N THR A 522 15.28 -19.29 -3.17
CA THR A 522 15.31 -17.83 -3.36
C THR A 522 16.18 -17.15 -2.29
N ALA A 523 16.00 -17.51 -1.01
CA ALA A 523 16.79 -16.99 0.11
C ALA A 523 18.27 -17.39 -0.02
N ALA A 524 18.54 -18.64 -0.39
CA ALA A 524 19.90 -19.14 -0.58
C ALA A 524 20.64 -18.39 -1.69
N VAL A 525 19.98 -18.18 -2.84
CA VAL A 525 20.55 -17.43 -3.97
C VAL A 525 20.83 -15.98 -3.57
N MET A 526 19.91 -15.32 -2.84
CA MET A 526 20.09 -13.94 -2.38
C MET A 526 21.36 -13.71 -1.55
N MET A 527 21.86 -14.74 -0.87
CA MET A 527 23.12 -14.64 -0.11
C MET A 527 24.35 -14.50 -1.01
N GLY A 528 24.29 -15.03 -2.23
CA GLY A 528 25.35 -14.92 -3.25
C GLY A 528 25.27 -13.68 -4.15
N LEU A 529 24.23 -12.84 -3.97
CA LEU A 529 24.00 -11.62 -4.74
C LEU A 529 24.51 -10.38 -4.00
N ASP A 530 25.02 -9.39 -4.73
CA ASP A 530 25.55 -8.15 -4.16
C ASP A 530 24.48 -7.07 -3.96
N LEU A 531 23.39 -7.14 -4.74
CA LEU A 531 22.23 -6.24 -4.69
C LEU A 531 20.98 -6.99 -5.20
N ILE A 532 19.81 -6.67 -4.66
CA ILE A 532 18.52 -7.06 -5.24
C ILE A 532 17.81 -5.80 -5.74
N VAL A 533 17.37 -5.77 -7.00
CA VAL A 533 16.51 -4.73 -7.56
C VAL A 533 15.14 -5.35 -7.84
N THR A 534 14.09 -4.89 -7.15
CA THR A 534 12.79 -5.57 -7.20
C THR A 534 11.61 -4.60 -7.20
N SER A 535 10.46 -5.11 -7.63
CA SER A 535 9.13 -4.55 -7.37
C SER A 535 8.62 -4.92 -5.97
N ASP A 536 7.51 -4.31 -5.56
CA ASP A 536 6.82 -4.53 -4.29
C ASP A 536 6.09 -5.89 -4.25
N THR A 537 6.86 -6.96 -4.02
CA THR A 537 6.41 -8.36 -3.94
C THR A 537 6.97 -9.05 -2.69
N SER A 538 6.55 -10.29 -2.40
CA SER A 538 7.11 -11.07 -1.27
C SER A 538 8.65 -11.18 -1.29
N VAL A 539 9.28 -11.12 -2.46
CA VAL A 539 10.74 -11.16 -2.62
C VAL A 539 11.41 -9.97 -1.94
N VAL A 540 10.78 -8.80 -1.96
CA VAL A 540 11.33 -7.60 -1.32
C VAL A 540 11.42 -7.76 0.20
N HIS A 541 10.37 -8.35 0.78
CA HIS A 541 10.30 -8.60 2.22
C HIS A 541 11.28 -9.69 2.64
N LEU A 542 11.47 -10.73 1.83
CA LEU A 542 12.47 -11.77 2.04
C LEU A 542 13.88 -11.20 2.04
N ALA A 543 14.24 -10.43 1.01
CA ALA A 543 15.56 -9.82 0.91
C ALA A 543 15.85 -8.87 2.08
N GLY A 544 14.85 -8.09 2.49
CA GLY A 544 14.93 -7.24 3.67
C GLY A 544 15.06 -8.03 4.98
N ALA A 545 14.34 -9.15 5.14
CA ALA A 545 14.43 -10.01 6.32
C ALA A 545 15.79 -10.71 6.48
N LEU A 546 16.41 -11.05 5.35
CA LEU A 546 17.76 -11.60 5.25
C LEU A 546 18.87 -10.53 5.40
N GLY A 547 18.51 -9.26 5.55
CA GLY A 547 19.46 -8.14 5.67
C GLY A 547 20.29 -7.91 4.40
N ARG A 548 19.77 -8.25 3.23
CA ARG A 548 20.46 -7.99 1.96
C ARG A 548 20.32 -6.52 1.54
N PRO A 549 21.28 -5.97 0.77
CA PRO A 549 21.09 -4.69 0.08
C PRO A 549 19.95 -4.80 -0.95
N VAL A 550 18.98 -3.89 -0.88
CA VAL A 550 17.82 -3.89 -1.79
C VAL A 550 17.54 -2.50 -2.34
N TRP A 551 17.31 -2.40 -3.64
CA TRP A 551 16.71 -1.24 -4.27
C TRP A 551 15.28 -1.58 -4.73
N LEU A 552 14.31 -0.90 -4.15
CA LEU A 552 12.90 -1.11 -4.46
C LEU A 552 12.40 -0.04 -5.44
N ALA A 553 11.87 -0.48 -6.57
CA ALA A 553 11.15 0.37 -7.51
C ALA A 553 9.68 0.48 -7.07
N LEU A 554 9.20 1.71 -6.90
CA LEU A 554 7.87 2.03 -6.41
C LEU A 554 7.07 2.86 -7.40
N LYS A 555 5.78 2.53 -7.51
CA LYS A 555 4.80 3.38 -8.20
C LYS A 555 4.59 4.70 -7.46
N ALA A 556 4.01 5.69 -8.14
CA ALA A 556 3.88 7.06 -7.63
C ALA A 556 3.16 7.15 -6.28
N VAL A 557 2.04 6.43 -6.12
CA VAL A 557 1.37 6.21 -4.83
C VAL A 557 1.57 4.74 -4.44
N PRO A 558 2.57 4.42 -3.59
CA PRO A 558 2.95 3.05 -3.26
C PRO A 558 2.06 2.44 -2.18
N ASP A 559 2.28 1.16 -1.85
CA ASP A 559 1.75 0.59 -0.63
C ASP A 559 2.22 1.37 0.62
N TRP A 560 1.37 1.41 1.64
CA TRP A 560 1.55 2.21 2.84
C TRP A 560 2.84 1.94 3.60
N ARG A 561 3.42 0.73 3.47
CA ARG A 561 4.69 0.35 4.11
C ARG A 561 5.85 1.25 3.69
N TRP A 562 5.76 1.80 2.48
CA TRP A 562 6.86 2.50 1.85
C TRP A 562 6.81 4.02 2.06
N LEU A 563 5.72 4.56 2.61
CA LEU A 563 5.50 6.01 2.76
C LEU A 563 5.56 6.78 1.42
N MET A 564 5.33 8.09 1.43
CA MET A 564 5.24 8.87 0.19
C MET A 564 6.57 9.44 -0.33
N THR A 565 7.42 9.98 0.55
CA THR A 565 8.46 10.94 0.12
C THR A 565 9.90 10.49 0.35
N ARG A 566 10.14 9.55 1.26
CA ARG A 566 11.49 9.18 1.69
C ARG A 566 12.18 8.18 0.77
N GLU A 567 13.51 8.13 0.81
CA GLU A 567 14.31 7.18 0.03
C GLU A 567 14.88 6.02 0.86
N ASP A 568 14.83 6.12 2.18
CA ASP A 568 15.19 5.05 3.10
C ASP A 568 13.95 4.27 3.56
N CYS A 569 14.14 3.06 4.08
CA CYS A 569 13.05 2.20 4.53
C CYS A 569 13.09 1.98 6.06
N PRO A 570 12.09 2.48 6.81
CA PRO A 570 11.99 2.23 8.26
C PRO A 570 11.89 0.76 8.65
N TRP A 571 11.37 -0.07 7.74
CA TRP A 571 11.23 -1.51 7.95
C TRP A 571 12.53 -2.28 7.66
N TYR A 572 13.39 -1.76 6.77
CA TYR A 572 14.56 -2.47 6.26
C TYR A 572 15.74 -1.49 6.13
N PRO A 573 16.66 -1.43 7.12
CA PRO A 573 17.77 -0.48 7.10
C PRO A 573 18.74 -0.61 5.90
N THR A 574 18.81 -1.78 5.27
CA THR A 574 19.66 -2.06 4.09
C THR A 574 19.01 -1.69 2.76
N MET A 575 17.80 -1.14 2.78
CA MET A 575 17.01 -0.86 1.60
C MET A 575 17.01 0.62 1.21
N ARG A 576 17.02 0.86 -0.10
CA ARG A 576 16.76 2.17 -0.71
C ARG A 576 15.55 2.12 -1.64
N LEU A 577 14.76 3.19 -1.63
CA LEU A 577 13.49 3.32 -2.34
C LEU A 577 13.63 4.29 -3.51
N PHE A 578 13.16 3.88 -4.69
CA PHE A 578 13.15 4.69 -5.90
C PHE A 578 11.72 4.76 -6.44
N ARG A 579 11.24 5.97 -6.74
CA ARG A 579 9.81 6.22 -6.97
C ARG A 579 9.57 6.84 -8.33
N GLN A 580 8.48 6.44 -8.96
CA GLN A 580 7.94 7.16 -10.10
C GLN A 580 7.60 8.61 -9.72
N THR A 581 7.96 9.53 -10.60
CA THR A 581 7.46 10.92 -10.55
C THR A 581 6.17 11.08 -11.34
N ARG A 582 5.94 10.21 -12.33
CA ARG A 582 4.72 10.13 -13.12
C ARG A 582 4.22 8.67 -13.12
N PRO A 583 2.93 8.42 -12.82
CA PRO A 583 2.37 7.07 -12.84
C PRO A 583 2.66 6.35 -14.16
N GLY A 584 3.20 5.14 -14.07
CA GLY A 584 3.52 4.30 -15.22
C GLY A 584 4.85 4.60 -15.92
N ASP A 585 5.53 5.71 -15.60
CA ASP A 585 6.82 6.06 -16.21
C ASP A 585 7.99 5.52 -15.36
N TRP A 586 8.47 4.32 -15.73
CA TRP A 586 9.57 3.63 -15.05
C TRP A 586 10.96 4.06 -15.55
N ARG A 587 11.07 4.67 -16.73
CA ARG A 587 12.38 4.97 -17.36
C ARG A 587 13.27 5.86 -16.48
N PRO A 588 12.77 6.96 -15.88
CA PRO A 588 13.59 7.80 -15.01
C PRO A 588 14.05 7.07 -13.74
N VAL A 589 13.24 6.12 -13.24
CA VAL A 589 13.54 5.32 -12.04
C VAL A 589 14.77 4.46 -12.31
N PHE A 590 14.76 3.69 -13.40
CA PHE A 590 15.86 2.78 -13.73
C PHE A 590 17.10 3.50 -14.27
N ALA A 591 16.93 4.61 -14.97
CA ALA A 591 18.05 5.48 -15.34
C ALA A 591 18.79 6.00 -14.10
N ARG A 592 18.04 6.43 -13.07
CA ARG A 592 18.61 6.86 -11.79
C ARG A 592 19.31 5.72 -11.05
N MET A 593 18.68 4.55 -10.95
CA MET A 593 19.31 3.38 -10.34
C MET A 593 20.64 3.05 -11.05
N ALA A 594 20.65 3.02 -12.38
CA ALA A 594 21.88 2.74 -13.12
C ALA A 594 22.97 3.77 -12.88
N GLY A 595 22.63 5.07 -12.87
CA GLY A 595 23.56 6.14 -12.52
C GLY A 595 24.16 5.96 -11.11
N ASP A 596 23.32 5.70 -10.11
CA ASP A 596 23.76 5.51 -8.74
C ASP A 596 24.64 4.25 -8.58
N LEU A 597 24.32 3.17 -9.30
CA LEU A 597 25.09 1.92 -9.21
C LEU A 597 26.44 2.04 -9.89
N PHE A 598 26.48 2.74 -11.03
CA PHE A 598 27.70 3.07 -11.73
C PHE A 598 28.64 3.88 -10.83
N GLN A 599 28.13 4.88 -10.11
CA GLN A 599 28.92 5.65 -9.15
C GLN A 599 29.46 4.79 -8.00
N ILE A 600 28.65 3.86 -7.46
CA ILE A 600 29.10 2.92 -6.43
C ILE A 600 30.24 2.04 -6.96
N MET A 601 30.12 1.53 -8.18
CA MET A 601 31.15 0.69 -8.81
C MET A 601 32.43 1.49 -9.08
N MET A 602 32.33 2.73 -9.59
CA MET A 602 33.47 3.63 -9.78
C MET A 602 34.17 3.96 -8.47
N ALA A 603 33.42 4.30 -7.42
CA ALA A 603 33.98 4.57 -6.10
C ALA A 603 34.70 3.34 -5.51
N ARG A 604 34.17 2.13 -5.74
CA ARG A 604 34.84 0.87 -5.35
C ARG A 604 36.16 0.66 -6.11
N ALA A 605 36.18 0.97 -7.40
CA ALA A 605 37.41 0.92 -8.18
C ALA A 605 38.47 1.90 -7.66
N MET A 606 38.08 3.15 -7.38
CA MET A 606 39.00 4.20 -6.90
C MET A 606 39.54 3.98 -5.49
N ARG A 607 38.75 3.42 -4.55
CA ARG A 607 39.18 3.16 -3.15
C ARG A 607 40.35 2.16 -3.03
N LYS A 608 40.62 1.37 -4.08
CA LYS A 608 41.68 0.35 -4.09
C LYS A 608 42.99 0.81 -4.73
N THR A 609 43.08 2.07 -5.16
CA THR A 609 44.38 2.68 -5.48
C THR A 609 45.12 2.97 -4.16
N GLU A 610 45.49 1.92 -3.43
CA GLU A 610 46.44 2.01 -2.33
C GLU A 610 47.80 2.32 -2.95
N ILE A 611 48.37 3.48 -2.60
CA ILE A 611 49.76 3.76 -2.90
C ILE A 611 50.57 3.07 -1.81
N LEU A 612 51.13 1.91 -2.14
CA LEU A 612 52.08 1.23 -1.27
C LEU A 612 53.43 1.91 -1.41
N VAL A 613 53.92 2.51 -0.33
CA VAL A 613 55.22 3.16 -0.27
C VAL A 613 56.07 2.40 0.75
N GLU A 614 57.24 1.91 0.33
CA GLU A 614 58.22 1.39 1.28
C GLU A 614 58.67 2.51 2.22
N THR A 615 58.63 2.27 3.52
CA THR A 615 59.02 3.25 4.55
C THR A 615 60.00 2.64 5.53
N ALA A 616 60.92 3.46 6.03
CA ALA A 616 61.88 3.04 7.04
C ALA A 616 61.16 2.82 8.39
N PRO A 617 61.48 1.77 9.16
CA PRO A 617 60.85 1.52 10.47
C PRO A 617 60.92 2.71 11.44
N GLY A 618 62.04 3.45 11.43
CA GLY A 618 62.22 4.66 12.23
C GLY A 618 61.25 5.78 11.83
N GLU A 619 60.94 5.93 10.55
CA GLU A 619 59.98 6.92 10.06
C GLU A 619 58.54 6.55 10.47
N LEU A 620 58.20 5.26 10.40
CA LEU A 620 56.90 4.76 10.86
C LEU A 620 56.70 5.01 12.37
N LEU A 621 57.67 4.64 13.20
CA LEU A 621 57.60 4.85 14.66
C LEU A 621 57.61 6.33 15.04
N ASP A 622 58.37 7.14 14.33
CA ASP A 622 58.40 8.59 14.51
C ASP A 622 57.03 9.20 14.23
N LYS A 623 56.41 8.85 13.10
CA LYS A 623 55.06 9.28 12.74
C LYS A 623 54.02 8.84 13.79
N ILE A 624 54.10 7.61 14.28
CA ILE A 624 53.22 7.11 15.37
C ILE A 624 53.38 7.98 16.62
N SER A 625 54.62 8.28 17.04
CA SER A 625 54.88 9.08 18.24
C SER A 625 54.32 10.51 18.14
N ILE A 626 54.35 11.12 16.95
CA ILE A 626 53.71 12.43 16.69
C ILE A 626 52.20 12.33 16.80
N LEU A 627 51.60 11.25 16.29
CA LEU A 627 50.16 11.05 16.35
C LEU A 627 49.70 10.83 17.79
N GLU A 628 50.46 10.13 18.63
CA GLU A 628 50.19 10.02 20.06
C GLU A 628 50.16 11.39 20.75
N ILE A 629 51.15 12.26 20.49
CA ILE A 629 51.18 13.63 21.01
C ILE A 629 49.95 14.42 20.53
N LYS A 630 49.56 14.26 19.26
CA LYS A 630 48.35 14.89 18.72
C LYS A 630 47.08 14.39 19.41
N LEU A 631 46.99 13.11 19.77
CA LEU A 631 45.85 12.57 20.53
C LEU A 631 45.80 13.11 21.97
N GLU A 632 46.93 13.48 22.55
CA GLU A 632 46.98 14.11 23.88
C GLU A 632 46.55 15.59 23.82
N ARG A 633 46.89 16.30 22.74
CA ARG A 633 46.76 17.77 22.65
C ARG A 633 45.58 18.29 21.83
N ILE A 634 45.10 17.56 20.82
CA ILE A 634 43.99 18.00 19.96
C ILE A 634 42.64 17.70 20.61
N GLN A 635 41.88 18.77 20.87
CA GLN A 635 40.55 18.71 21.49
C GLN A 635 39.39 18.77 20.48
N ASP A 636 39.65 19.20 19.24
CA ASP A 636 38.61 19.25 18.19
C ASP A 636 38.14 17.82 17.80
N PRO A 637 36.84 17.49 17.90
CA PRO A 637 36.35 16.12 17.71
C PRO A 637 36.58 15.55 16.31
N VAL A 638 36.50 16.38 15.28
CA VAL A 638 36.67 15.94 13.88
C VAL A 638 38.15 15.69 13.59
N LYS A 639 39.02 16.62 14.00
CA LYS A 639 40.47 16.47 13.85
C LYS A 639 40.97 15.29 14.68
N ARG A 640 40.47 15.10 15.90
CA ARG A 640 40.82 13.98 16.77
C ARG A 640 40.49 12.64 16.12
N ARG A 641 39.28 12.48 15.56
CA ARG A 641 38.87 11.24 14.88
C ARG A 641 39.77 10.88 13.69
N ASN A 642 40.23 11.88 12.94
CA ASN A 642 41.18 11.67 11.84
C ASN A 642 42.52 11.15 12.37
N VAL A 643 43.04 11.74 13.46
CA VAL A 643 44.28 11.30 14.11
C VAL A 643 44.13 9.89 14.70
N GLU A 644 43.00 9.57 15.33
CA GLU A 644 42.72 8.22 15.87
C GLU A 644 42.73 7.16 14.76
N THR A 645 42.17 7.50 13.60
CA THR A 645 42.13 6.61 12.44
C THR A 645 43.55 6.38 11.89
N GLU A 646 44.32 7.46 11.65
CA GLU A 646 45.69 7.38 11.15
C GLU A 646 46.60 6.62 12.12
N HIS A 647 46.54 6.95 13.41
CA HIS A 647 47.28 6.28 14.47
C HIS A 647 46.96 4.78 14.52
N GLY A 648 45.66 4.42 14.57
CA GLY A 648 45.25 3.03 14.63
C GLY A 648 45.73 2.20 13.42
N ILE A 649 45.77 2.79 12.22
CA ILE A 649 46.31 2.11 11.03
C ILE A 649 47.81 1.89 11.15
N LEU A 650 48.58 2.94 11.44
CA LEU A 650 50.04 2.86 11.49
C LEU A 650 50.55 1.99 12.65
N THR A 651 49.92 2.05 13.82
CA THR A 651 50.27 1.23 14.98
C THR A 651 50.07 -0.25 14.69
N ARG A 652 48.96 -0.64 14.05
CA ARG A 652 48.76 -2.04 13.62
C ARG A 652 49.82 -2.50 12.60
N THR A 653 50.25 -1.61 11.72
CA THR A 653 51.35 -1.91 10.77
C THR A 653 52.66 -2.12 11.53
N ALA A 654 53.00 -1.24 12.48
CA ALA A 654 54.19 -1.38 13.30
C ALA A 654 54.17 -2.68 14.14
N GLU A 655 53.06 -3.02 14.77
CA GLU A 655 52.91 -4.25 15.57
C GLU A 655 53.13 -5.53 14.75
N ARG A 656 52.80 -5.51 13.45
CA ARG A 656 52.99 -6.66 12.56
C ARG A 656 54.43 -6.82 12.07
N HIS A 657 55.14 -5.71 11.89
CA HIS A 657 56.41 -5.70 11.15
C HIS A 657 57.63 -5.30 11.99
N ILE A 658 57.44 -4.69 13.16
CA ILE A 658 58.52 -4.24 14.04
C ILE A 658 58.51 -5.09 15.33
N PRO A 659 59.60 -5.81 15.65
CA PRO A 659 59.67 -6.65 16.85
C PRO A 659 59.66 -5.81 18.14
N ALA A 660 58.89 -6.24 19.14
CA ALA A 660 58.73 -5.55 20.42
C ALA A 660 59.89 -5.79 21.41
N THR A 661 61.12 -5.45 21.03
CA THR A 661 62.29 -5.60 21.92
C THR A 661 62.38 -4.45 22.94
N ALA A 662 63.06 -4.66 24.07
CA ALA A 662 63.27 -3.61 25.07
C ALA A 662 64.01 -2.40 24.48
N GLY A 663 65.08 -2.63 23.71
CA GLY A 663 65.85 -1.55 23.10
C GLY A 663 65.09 -0.75 22.04
N LEU A 664 64.14 -1.36 21.31
CA LEU A 664 63.29 -0.62 20.37
C LEU A 664 62.21 0.20 21.08
N ARG A 665 61.68 -0.31 22.20
CA ARG A 665 60.74 0.46 23.05
C ARG A 665 61.40 1.69 23.66
N GLU A 666 62.65 1.56 24.11
CA GLU A 666 63.44 2.70 24.59
C GLU A 666 63.66 3.76 23.51
N LEU A 667 64.01 3.35 22.29
CA LEU A 667 64.19 4.28 21.16
C LEU A 667 62.86 4.93 20.73
N ALA A 668 61.75 4.21 20.73
CA ALA A 668 60.42 4.76 20.44
C ALA A 668 59.99 5.78 21.52
N ALA A 669 60.26 5.50 22.80
CA ALA A 669 60.01 6.45 23.88
C ALA A 669 60.92 7.70 23.78
N ALA A 670 62.17 7.52 23.35
CA ALA A 670 63.08 8.63 23.07
C ALA A 670 62.59 9.49 21.90
N LEU A 671 62.07 8.89 20.82
CA LEU A 671 61.41 9.62 19.73
C LEU A 671 60.24 10.45 20.23
N LYS A 672 59.34 9.86 21.03
CA LYS A 672 58.21 10.61 21.61
C LYS A 672 58.70 11.77 22.48
N THR A 673 59.74 11.57 23.28
CA THR A 673 60.34 12.62 24.12
C THR A 673 60.88 13.77 23.28
N VAL A 674 61.65 13.47 22.22
CA VAL A 674 62.21 14.49 21.32
C VAL A 674 61.11 15.20 20.53
N ASN A 675 60.10 14.48 20.05
CA ASN A 675 58.96 15.08 19.35
C ASN A 675 58.11 15.96 20.26
N THR A 676 57.98 15.60 21.54
CA THR A 676 57.32 16.45 22.54
C THR A 676 58.11 17.74 22.76
N ALA A 677 59.43 17.65 22.92
CA ALA A 677 60.28 18.84 23.05
C ALA A 677 60.21 19.74 21.81
N LEU A 678 60.21 19.16 20.61
CA LEU A 678 60.07 19.90 19.35
C LEU A 678 58.73 20.64 19.29
N TRP A 679 57.64 20.00 19.70
CA TRP A 679 56.33 20.64 19.79
C TRP A 679 56.35 21.85 20.73
N GLU A 680 56.95 21.73 21.92
CA GLU A 680 57.05 22.85 22.88
C GLU A 680 57.88 24.01 22.33
N ILE A 681 58.98 23.72 21.63
CA ILE A 681 59.80 24.73 20.96
C ILE A 681 58.97 25.45 19.89
N GLU A 682 58.23 24.72 19.06
CA GLU A 682 57.36 25.30 18.04
C GLU A 682 56.24 26.17 18.64
N ASP A 683 55.62 25.73 19.74
CA ASP A 683 54.60 26.53 20.44
C ASP A 683 55.20 27.80 21.04
N ALA A 684 56.40 27.73 21.63
CA ALA A 684 57.11 28.91 22.12
C ALA A 684 57.51 29.88 20.98
N ILE A 685 57.84 29.36 19.79
CA ILE A 685 58.07 30.20 18.60
C ILE A 685 56.78 30.88 18.17
N ARG A 686 55.65 30.16 18.11
CA ARG A 686 54.33 30.74 17.79
C ARG A 686 53.92 31.81 18.79
N ASP A 687 54.27 31.67 20.07
CA ASP A 687 54.08 32.70 21.08
C ASP A 687 54.88 33.98 20.78
N CYS A 688 56.17 33.83 20.43
CA CYS A 688 56.99 34.94 19.98
C CYS A 688 56.40 35.62 18.73
N GLU A 689 55.94 34.85 17.73
CA GLU A 689 55.29 35.38 16.53
C GLU A 689 54.00 36.14 16.85
N ARG A 690 53.14 35.59 17.71
CA ARG A 690 51.91 36.25 18.19
C ARG A 690 52.22 37.58 18.90
N ALA A 691 53.32 37.63 19.64
CA ALA A 691 53.79 38.82 20.32
C ALA A 691 54.62 39.76 19.43
N GLN A 692 54.91 39.37 18.18
CA GLN A 692 55.84 40.05 17.27
C GLN A 692 57.25 40.28 17.87
N ASP A 693 57.69 39.38 18.76
CA ASP A 693 59.01 39.44 19.43
C ASP A 693 60.00 38.52 18.72
N PHE A 694 60.86 39.10 17.88
CA PHE A 694 61.90 38.41 17.13
C PHE A 694 63.31 38.61 17.72
N GLY A 695 63.40 38.83 19.03
CA GLY A 695 64.65 39.07 19.74
C GLY A 695 65.53 37.82 19.96
N PRO A 696 66.51 37.90 20.88
CA PRO A 696 67.45 36.81 21.16
C PRO A 696 66.78 35.47 21.50
N ARG A 697 65.65 35.50 22.22
CA ARG A 697 64.87 34.29 22.57
C ARG A 697 64.32 33.59 21.33
N PHE A 698 63.78 34.34 20.36
CA PHE A 698 63.30 33.77 19.10
C PHE A 698 64.44 33.10 18.32
N ILE A 699 65.60 33.75 18.25
CA ILE A 699 66.80 33.19 17.59
C ILE A 699 67.26 31.91 18.29
N GLU A 700 67.24 31.87 19.62
CA GLU A 700 67.62 30.68 20.39
C GLU A 700 66.64 29.51 20.15
N LEU A 701 65.33 29.77 20.18
CA LEU A 701 64.30 28.77 19.89
C LEU A 701 64.42 28.25 18.45
N ALA A 702 64.61 29.13 17.47
CA ALA A 702 64.83 28.75 16.08
C ALA A 702 66.08 27.84 15.93
N ARG A 703 67.16 28.13 16.66
CA ARG A 703 68.35 27.26 16.71
C ARG A 703 68.07 25.93 17.42
N ALA A 704 67.21 25.93 18.44
CA ALA A 704 66.81 24.72 19.15
C ALA A 704 66.06 23.74 18.24
N VAL A 705 65.22 24.23 17.31
CA VAL A 705 64.53 23.39 16.31
C VAL A 705 65.52 22.54 15.52
N TYR A 706 66.64 23.11 15.06
CA TYR A 706 67.67 22.36 14.31
C TYR A 706 68.29 21.26 15.17
N ARG A 707 68.77 21.62 16.39
CA ARG A 707 69.39 20.66 17.32
C ARG A 707 68.45 19.50 17.69
N THR A 708 67.18 19.81 17.94
CA THR A 708 66.17 18.79 18.29
C THR A 708 65.81 17.91 17.10
N ASN A 709 65.75 18.47 15.88
CA ASN A 709 65.57 17.67 14.66
C ASN A 709 66.77 16.76 14.35
N ASP A 710 67.98 17.16 14.70
CA ASP A 710 69.17 16.33 14.57
C ASP A 710 69.12 15.13 15.52
N GLN A 711 68.73 15.36 16.77
CA GLN A 711 68.50 14.30 17.76
C GLN A 711 67.42 13.32 17.26
N ARG A 712 66.30 13.84 16.73
CA ARG A 712 65.22 13.03 16.17
C ARG A 712 65.72 12.13 15.04
N ALA A 713 66.47 12.69 14.09
CA ALA A 713 67.04 11.95 12.96
C ALA A 713 68.05 10.88 13.43
N ALA A 714 68.89 11.19 14.41
CA ALA A 714 69.83 10.23 14.98
C ALA A 714 69.13 9.02 15.61
N ILE A 715 68.01 9.23 16.32
CA ILE A 715 67.23 8.14 16.90
C ILE A 715 66.56 7.29 15.81
N LYS A 716 65.95 7.93 14.79
CA LYS A 716 65.37 7.21 13.64
C LYS A 716 66.41 6.35 12.93
N ARG A 717 67.62 6.88 12.72
CA ARG A 717 68.76 6.15 12.15
C ARG A 717 69.13 4.92 12.99
N GLN A 718 69.25 5.06 14.31
CA GLN A 718 69.55 3.92 15.20
C GLN A 718 68.48 2.83 15.12
N ILE A 719 67.21 3.20 15.02
CA ILE A 719 66.10 2.23 14.82
C ILE A 719 66.28 1.48 13.50
N ASN A 720 66.54 2.22 12.42
CA ASN A 720 66.72 1.65 11.08
C ASN A 720 67.92 0.70 11.01
N GLU A 721 69.06 1.10 11.55
CA GLU A 721 70.29 0.28 11.61
C GLU A 721 70.06 -1.00 12.43
N ARG A 722 69.40 -0.91 13.59
CA ARG A 722 69.10 -2.08 14.44
C ARG A 722 68.16 -3.08 13.78
N LEU A 723 67.27 -2.62 12.91
CA LEU A 723 66.32 -3.46 12.19
C LEU A 723 66.83 -3.93 10.82
N GLY A 724 68.07 -3.57 10.45
CA GLY A 724 68.63 -3.91 9.14
C GLY A 724 67.83 -3.31 7.98
N SER A 725 67.20 -2.15 8.19
CA SER A 725 66.41 -1.47 7.16
C SER A 725 67.29 -1.09 5.96
N ALA A 726 66.83 -1.41 4.74
CA ALA A 726 67.45 -0.93 3.51
C ALA A 726 67.34 0.59 3.33
N LEU A 727 66.38 1.20 4.04
CA LEU A 727 66.17 2.64 4.10
C LEU A 727 66.76 3.18 5.40
N VAL A 728 67.86 3.91 5.30
CA VAL A 728 68.51 4.60 6.41
C VAL A 728 68.57 6.08 6.06
N GLU A 729 67.97 6.93 6.90
CA GLU A 729 68.02 8.37 6.72
C GLU A 729 69.43 8.89 7.01
N GLU A 730 70.06 9.52 6.03
CA GLU A 730 71.32 10.23 6.19
C GLU A 730 71.07 11.74 6.17
N LYS A 731 71.51 12.42 7.23
CA LYS A 731 71.53 13.89 7.27
C LYS A 731 72.97 14.36 7.39
N SER A 732 73.37 15.23 6.47
CA SER A 732 74.64 15.96 6.54
C SER A 732 74.34 17.39 6.92
N TYR A 733 74.75 17.80 8.12
CA TYR A 733 74.73 19.20 8.53
C TYR A 733 76.14 19.60 8.97
N ALA A 734 76.61 20.74 8.45
CA ALA A 734 77.74 21.42 9.03
C ALA A 734 77.35 21.91 10.43
N ALA A 735 78.24 21.78 11.41
CA ALA A 735 78.00 22.30 12.75
C ALA A 735 77.70 23.81 12.67
N TYR A 736 76.54 24.23 13.15
CA TYR A 736 76.10 25.62 13.24
C TYR A 736 76.78 26.39 14.37
#